data_AF-A0A4Z2CV32-F1
#
_entry.id   AF-A0A4Z2CV32-F1
#
_cell.length_a   1.000
_cell.length_b   1.000
_cell.length_c   1.000
_cell.angle_alpha   90.00
_cell.angle_beta   90.00
_cell.angle_gamma   90.00
#
_symmetry.space_group_name_H-M   'P 1'
#
loop_
_entity.id
_entity.type
_entity.pdbx_description
1 polymer ?
#
loop_
_entity_poly.entity_id
_entity_poly.type
_entity_poly.pdbx_seq_one_letter_code
_entity_poly.pdbx_strand_id
1 'polypeptide(L)'
;MCILNCFRLCLFLLYILNECSSVCRLADASNYYHSNVEENNLDQKFFIKRLKVIPYYTDYIKQHPHFEKIKTAIIEPALKMWQRLLKVKARSQNQIYLFRSCVNHSKDAKLLSNGTRYYYCRDGCQQTSECYNGFIPDTYLDYCYELEDGVPKVSGHRGEGIKFNQLLYIVDSRNIYLCKNSETTGYAQFCRLDGLTDRPIAGYTNLCPSNIRLDYESIRLAVLTMAHELGHVLGFNSEAFRYMRDEQGNPRTIRERNTNEPILTDDKGYRIPDKSVLSYVTRVWRSAKTTVTRYLTALKTPMMLKMAREYFACERLEGVELDNNQPLYVRGHFSKRLIDNELMTPVLSSRSYISSITLGFFEDTGWYQVDYSLANPMGYGKYLGCNFVMKSCYEYMEIQKHKKSTFYPYCDQIGYSKTLCLKHENAYGYCDLRRYTTPRRLEFQYFNDPTLGGDYYRDMCPAYVPFTGTANTYSYCNTPEKESEVQPKENYMLHYFGNSSMCINHDSTRDWLVIHEHDILDVSSPKSSCMKHICTEKEGLILILGDKELVCPLKGKYIDLLFRGSYFSTNGSIICPPCRDICKIHATSYSSRFKRSAPDTGLKFLIEYTSSFQSNPLFEQIKTKIVLPALTYWEQTLGVKKLSSENIVLERQCLNGQTSYVKWPNGTIGTYCNSGCENITRCFTEPIPSNYLNGCKQLSGNHPTIQGDRGLGIPPNGYLIFVDASQSEPCQSDDLLAYALACQLEYGTDRPVAGYVNMCPNQLSVTPAEVRSTISTFIHEMAHALGFSSTSYAFLRDENGIPRTPRDPNTGLPALGQDADYIYKASTSTVAQVERIWVSAASTTVRKINAFVLPSVLAEARAHYNCPTMDGMDLEDDGGAGTAFVHFEKRITEDELMSGSYSKDSYVSTLTLAYFKDTGWYTVNMSMAQIWRFGKNWGCEFVLRSCYEYMRIRLAMNTPITPYCNKLSSTDIKCLNYDDAFGFCDLQRQKDKLPPENQYFTSIDGVASSEVPYYGGGSTLNDWCPIYRPFETVTGYKYSSYCRHIENQAVIDSQVNYALQYFGDDSICVNHDTYSQWISVVGGFYRYITFPYASCHKYNCTSSGIKLIIGNQIIDCPSDGDLMPINAYDNSINVRGLLLCPTCSGVCSVCSNKRPSLMSRMTCSKIMLLIPWITQYMFFKVRLFMI
;
A
#
# COMPACT_ATOMS: atom_id res chain seq x y z
N MET A 1 73.62 1.00 -17.46
CA MET A 1 74.18 0.04 -18.44
C MET A 1 73.37 -1.23 -18.31
N CYS A 2 72.73 -1.80 -19.33
CA CYS A 2 72.60 -1.47 -20.76
C CYS A 2 71.19 -1.93 -21.21
N ILE A 3 70.46 -1.31 -22.14
CA ILE A 3 70.74 -0.16 -23.02
C ILE A 3 69.66 0.92 -22.83
N LEU A 4 70.11 2.16 -22.62
CA LEU A 4 69.35 3.36 -22.99
C LEU A 4 69.95 3.86 -24.32
N ASN A 5 69.14 4.57 -25.12
CA ASN A 5 69.58 5.51 -26.16
C ASN A 5 70.29 4.98 -27.42
N CYS A 6 69.51 4.87 -28.49
CA CYS A 6 69.72 5.43 -29.83
C CYS A 6 68.40 5.15 -30.58
N PHE A 7 67.43 6.05 -30.72
CA PHE A 7 67.50 7.35 -31.41
C PHE A 7 66.50 8.36 -30.82
N ARG A 8 66.95 9.21 -29.89
CA ARG A 8 66.50 10.61 -29.80
C ARG A 8 67.72 11.47 -30.11
N LEU A 9 67.50 12.58 -30.82
CA LEU A 9 68.52 13.43 -31.44
C LEU A 9 69.33 12.73 -32.55
N CYS A 10 68.97 12.97 -33.81
CA CYS A 10 69.73 13.88 -34.66
C CYS A 10 68.98 14.07 -35.98
N LEU A 11 68.75 15.34 -36.37
CA LEU A 11 67.86 15.85 -37.45
C LEU A 11 66.41 16.08 -36.96
N PHE A 12 66.07 17.08 -36.14
CA PHE A 12 66.66 18.40 -35.87
C PHE A 12 66.97 19.26 -37.11
N LEU A 13 66.10 20.26 -37.33
CA LEU A 13 66.19 21.34 -38.32
C LEU A 13 65.95 20.97 -39.78
N LEU A 14 65.43 21.99 -40.50
CA LEU A 14 65.16 22.07 -41.94
C LEU A 14 63.96 21.20 -42.37
N TYR A 15 62.76 21.74 -42.63
CA TYR A 15 62.42 23.11 -43.05
C TYR A 15 61.00 23.44 -42.52
N ILE A 16 60.74 24.41 -41.63
CA ILE A 16 60.92 25.87 -41.69
C ILE A 16 59.90 26.56 -42.64
N LEU A 17 59.13 27.52 -42.05
CA LEU A 17 58.13 28.45 -42.65
C LEU A 17 56.75 27.85 -43.00
N ASN A 18 55.60 28.41 -42.61
CA ASN A 18 55.24 29.67 -41.93
C ASN A 18 54.16 29.39 -40.84
N GLU A 19 54.05 30.04 -39.67
CA GLU A 19 53.87 31.50 -39.38
C GLU A 19 52.59 32.06 -40.07
N CYS A 20 51.76 32.97 -39.56
CA CYS A 20 51.44 33.55 -38.24
C CYS A 20 50.07 34.30 -38.40
N SER A 21 49.36 34.87 -37.42
CA SER A 21 49.50 35.06 -35.97
C SER A 21 48.14 35.43 -35.31
N SER A 22 48.12 35.53 -33.97
CA SER A 22 47.36 36.53 -33.18
C SER A 22 45.82 36.70 -33.28
N VAL A 23 45.18 36.34 -32.17
CA VAL A 23 44.13 37.13 -31.46
C VAL A 23 42.78 37.37 -32.18
N CYS A 24 41.75 36.67 -31.71
CA CYS A 24 40.62 37.36 -31.08
C CYS A 24 39.94 36.47 -30.03
N ARG A 25 39.54 37.06 -28.90
CA ARG A 25 38.70 36.38 -27.89
C ARG A 25 37.26 36.35 -28.41
N LEU A 26 36.62 35.19 -28.38
CA LEU A 26 35.20 35.11 -28.06
C LEU A 26 35.09 34.53 -26.65
N ALA A 27 34.53 35.33 -25.75
CA ALA A 27 34.20 34.90 -24.40
C ALA A 27 32.95 34.00 -24.41
N ASP A 28 32.67 33.37 -23.27
CA ASP A 28 31.44 32.65 -22.95
C ASP A 28 31.14 31.38 -23.77
N ALA A 29 32.11 30.45 -23.76
CA ALA A 29 31.86 29.03 -24.04
C ALA A 29 31.40 28.26 -22.78
N SER A 30 30.48 28.82 -22.00
CA SER A 30 29.90 28.17 -20.81
C SER A 30 28.37 28.36 -20.75
N ASN A 31 27.63 27.25 -20.68
CA ASN A 31 26.20 27.13 -20.35
C ASN A 31 25.15 27.43 -21.44
N TYR A 32 25.27 26.82 -22.63
CA TYR A 32 24.17 26.81 -23.62
C TYR A 32 23.77 25.38 -24.01
N TYR A 33 22.47 25.09 -24.11
CA TYR A 33 21.97 23.82 -24.64
C TYR A 33 21.56 23.99 -26.11
N HIS A 34 22.16 23.18 -26.97
CA HIS A 34 21.57 22.79 -28.25
C HIS A 34 21.19 21.33 -28.18
N SER A 35 20.38 20.85 -29.12
CA SER A 35 20.13 19.42 -29.35
C SER A 35 21.38 18.65 -29.86
N ASN A 36 22.55 19.19 -29.55
CA ASN A 36 23.86 18.95 -30.14
C ASN A 36 24.84 18.73 -28.97
N VAL A 37 24.85 17.53 -28.39
CA VAL A 37 25.70 17.18 -27.23
C VAL A 37 26.47 15.89 -27.48
N GLU A 38 27.72 15.85 -27.04
CA GLU A 38 28.59 14.68 -27.07
C GLU A 38 28.12 13.62 -26.07
N GLU A 39 27.92 12.38 -26.52
CA GLU A 39 27.44 11.26 -25.68
C GLU A 39 28.51 10.66 -24.75
N ASN A 40 29.75 11.17 -24.80
CA ASN A 40 30.96 10.46 -24.34
C ASN A 40 31.41 10.76 -22.89
N ASN A 41 30.53 11.19 -21.99
CA ASN A 41 30.83 11.29 -20.55
C ASN A 41 29.64 10.82 -19.70
N LEU A 42 29.61 9.50 -19.42
CA LEU A 42 28.51 8.77 -18.80
C LEU A 42 28.63 8.58 -17.26
N ASP A 43 29.29 9.51 -16.56
CA ASP A 43 29.23 9.62 -15.09
C ASP A 43 28.22 10.73 -14.69
N GLN A 44 26.92 10.52 -14.91
CA GLN A 44 25.93 11.61 -14.82
C GLN A 44 24.85 11.46 -13.74
N LYS A 45 24.98 12.32 -12.72
CA LYS A 45 23.98 12.66 -11.70
C LYS A 45 22.82 13.45 -12.34
N PHE A 46 21.58 12.99 -12.19
CA PHE A 46 20.40 13.70 -12.70
C PHE A 46 20.12 15.00 -11.93
N PHE A 47 19.68 16.03 -12.65
CA PHE A 47 19.06 17.21 -12.07
C PHE A 47 17.55 17.01 -11.95
N ILE A 48 17.01 17.22 -10.75
CA ILE A 48 15.59 17.02 -10.44
C ILE A 48 15.00 18.35 -9.99
N LYS A 49 13.86 18.75 -10.58
CA LYS A 49 13.16 19.99 -10.20
C LYS A 49 11.68 19.91 -10.54
N ARG A 50 10.81 20.40 -9.65
CA ARG A 50 9.35 20.46 -9.86
C ARG A 50 9.00 20.99 -11.25
N LEU A 51 8.09 20.31 -11.94
CA LEU A 51 7.58 20.72 -13.25
C LEU A 51 6.98 22.13 -13.15
N LYS A 52 7.27 22.99 -14.15
CA LYS A 52 6.57 24.27 -14.32
C LYS A 52 5.95 24.35 -15.72
N VAL A 53 4.62 24.37 -15.77
CA VAL A 53 3.89 24.56 -17.03
C VAL A 53 3.71 26.05 -17.28
N ILE A 54 4.06 26.51 -18.48
CA ILE A 54 3.91 27.89 -18.94
C ILE A 54 2.74 27.92 -19.92
N PRO A 55 1.55 28.39 -19.52
CA PRO A 55 0.45 28.56 -20.45
C PRO A 55 0.72 29.75 -21.40
N TYR A 56 0.60 29.51 -22.70
CA TYR A 56 0.58 30.56 -23.72
C TYR A 56 -0.80 30.58 -24.37
N TYR A 57 -1.55 31.66 -24.13
CA TYR A 57 -2.90 31.83 -24.64
C TYR A 57 -2.87 32.41 -26.06
N THR A 58 -3.53 31.75 -27.02
CA THR A 58 -3.74 32.29 -28.38
C THR A 58 -4.73 33.46 -28.36
N ASP A 59 -4.78 34.23 -29.45
CA ASP A 59 -5.74 35.34 -29.53
C ASP A 59 -7.20 34.86 -29.65
N TYR A 60 -7.43 33.65 -30.18
CA TYR A 60 -8.77 33.04 -30.21
C TYR A 60 -9.32 32.78 -28.81
N ILE A 61 -8.52 32.24 -27.88
CA ILE A 61 -9.00 32.03 -26.50
C ILE A 61 -9.09 33.34 -25.71
N LYS A 62 -8.22 34.34 -25.97
CA LYS A 62 -8.36 35.69 -25.40
C LYS A 62 -9.67 36.38 -25.83
N GLN A 63 -10.14 36.10 -27.04
CA GLN A 63 -11.42 36.59 -27.57
C GLN A 63 -12.65 35.84 -27.03
N HIS A 64 -12.45 34.75 -26.25
CA HIS A 64 -13.57 34.02 -25.66
C HIS A 64 -14.30 34.91 -24.63
N PRO A 65 -15.66 35.02 -24.65
CA PRO A 65 -16.42 35.90 -23.75
C PRO A 65 -16.21 35.64 -22.24
N HIS A 66 -15.60 34.49 -21.91
CA HIS A 66 -15.35 34.03 -20.55
C HIS A 66 -13.86 33.77 -20.26
N PHE A 67 -12.96 34.33 -21.06
CA PHE A 67 -11.51 34.06 -21.02
C PHE A 67 -10.92 34.08 -19.61
N GLU A 68 -11.08 35.17 -18.85
CA GLU A 68 -10.48 35.28 -17.51
C GLU A 68 -11.05 34.25 -16.51
N LYS A 69 -12.33 33.87 -16.63
CA LYS A 69 -12.92 32.80 -15.81
C LYS A 69 -12.37 31.42 -16.22
N ILE A 70 -12.20 31.16 -17.51
CA ILE A 70 -11.58 29.91 -18.01
C ILE A 70 -10.13 29.81 -17.53
N LYS A 71 -9.34 30.87 -17.70
CA LYS A 71 -7.95 30.96 -17.24
C LYS A 71 -7.80 30.66 -15.75
N THR A 72 -8.55 31.39 -14.91
CA THR A 72 -8.38 31.34 -13.44
C THR A 72 -9.09 30.16 -12.76
N ALA A 73 -10.28 29.76 -13.25
CA ALA A 73 -11.10 28.73 -12.61
C ALA A 73 -10.99 27.34 -13.28
N ILE A 74 -10.49 27.24 -14.51
CA ILE A 74 -10.36 25.96 -15.24
C ILE A 74 -8.89 25.59 -15.47
N ILE A 75 -8.15 26.46 -16.16
CA ILE A 75 -6.80 26.13 -16.65
C ILE A 75 -5.78 26.13 -15.51
N GLU A 76 -5.68 27.22 -14.74
CA GLU A 76 -4.71 27.29 -13.64
C GLU A 76 -4.84 26.17 -12.59
N PRO A 77 -6.05 25.76 -12.14
CA PRO A 77 -6.23 24.58 -11.29
C PRO A 77 -5.71 23.29 -11.93
N ALA A 78 -6.02 23.04 -13.21
CA ALA A 78 -5.53 21.87 -13.94
C ALA A 78 -3.99 21.84 -14.04
N LEU A 79 -3.35 22.99 -14.30
CA LEU A 79 -1.88 23.09 -14.26
C LEU A 79 -1.33 22.79 -12.86
N LYS A 80 -2.01 23.23 -11.80
CA LYS A 80 -1.57 23.03 -10.40
C LYS A 80 -1.65 21.56 -9.98
N MET A 81 -2.52 20.74 -10.58
CA MET A 81 -2.57 19.29 -10.32
C MET A 81 -1.24 18.62 -10.72
N TRP A 82 -0.88 18.64 -12.00
CA TRP A 82 0.35 18.00 -12.49
C TRP A 82 1.65 18.61 -11.96
N GLN A 83 1.70 19.93 -11.77
CA GLN A 83 2.90 20.58 -11.21
C GLN A 83 3.16 20.24 -9.73
N ARG A 84 2.16 19.74 -9.00
CA ARG A 84 2.38 19.20 -7.64
C ARG A 84 2.95 17.78 -7.70
N LEU A 85 2.41 16.97 -8.61
CA LEU A 85 2.70 15.54 -8.77
C LEU A 85 4.05 15.22 -9.45
N LEU A 86 4.53 16.09 -10.35
CA LEU A 86 5.68 15.78 -11.21
C LEU A 86 6.90 16.67 -10.95
N LYS A 87 8.07 16.05 -10.87
CA LYS A 87 9.40 16.68 -10.93
C LYS A 87 10.08 16.21 -12.22
N VAL A 88 10.66 17.12 -13.00
CA VAL A 88 11.40 16.77 -14.23
C VAL A 88 12.77 16.21 -13.87
N LYS A 89 13.12 15.04 -14.42
CA LYS A 89 14.49 14.49 -14.47
C LYS A 89 15.18 15.04 -15.73
N ALA A 90 16.35 15.64 -15.59
CA ALA A 90 17.14 16.14 -16.71
C ALA A 90 18.64 15.84 -16.55
N ARG A 91 19.34 15.61 -17.66
CA ARG A 91 20.80 15.43 -17.69
C ARG A 91 21.58 16.76 -17.83
N SER A 92 20.89 17.89 -18.06
CA SER A 92 21.48 19.23 -18.07
C SER A 92 20.55 20.26 -17.44
N GLN A 93 21.13 21.30 -16.82
CA GLN A 93 20.38 22.47 -16.31
C GLN A 93 20.26 23.61 -17.33
N ASN A 94 20.93 23.49 -18.47
CA ASN A 94 21.03 24.55 -19.47
C ASN A 94 19.65 24.93 -20.04
N GLN A 95 19.56 26.15 -20.59
CA GLN A 95 18.36 26.67 -21.25
C GLN A 95 18.07 25.88 -22.54
N ILE A 96 16.84 25.40 -22.71
CA ILE A 96 16.36 24.65 -23.89
C ILE A 96 15.70 25.62 -24.86
N TYR A 97 16.06 25.54 -26.14
CA TYR A 97 15.45 26.31 -27.22
C TYR A 97 14.66 25.39 -28.15
N LEU A 98 13.50 25.84 -28.63
CA LEU A 98 12.63 25.04 -29.47
C LEU A 98 13.03 25.20 -30.95
N PHE A 99 13.28 24.09 -31.63
CA PHE A 99 13.69 24.09 -33.03
C PHE A 99 12.58 24.66 -33.94
N ARG A 100 12.96 25.58 -34.85
CA ARG A 100 12.06 26.21 -35.81
C ARG A 100 11.48 25.20 -36.79
N SER A 101 10.23 25.39 -37.22
CA SER A 101 9.64 24.53 -38.25
C SER A 101 10.37 24.66 -39.60
N CYS A 102 10.59 23.55 -40.29
CA CYS A 102 11.21 23.54 -41.62
C CYS A 102 10.17 23.72 -42.74
N VAL A 103 10.55 24.43 -43.80
CA VAL A 103 9.80 24.45 -45.06
C VAL A 103 9.66 23.01 -45.58
N ASN A 104 8.49 22.66 -46.12
CA ASN A 104 8.13 21.31 -46.57
C ASN A 104 8.32 20.18 -45.53
N HIS A 105 8.39 20.51 -44.23
CA HIS A 105 8.78 19.57 -43.16
C HIS A 105 10.16 18.90 -43.39
N SER A 106 11.05 19.57 -44.12
CA SER A 106 12.37 19.08 -44.57
C SER A 106 13.45 19.01 -43.46
N LYS A 107 13.07 18.62 -42.25
CA LYS A 107 14.00 18.45 -41.11
C LYS A 107 14.91 17.25 -41.35
N ASP A 108 16.21 17.43 -41.16
CA ASP A 108 17.23 16.40 -41.28
C ASP A 108 18.27 16.53 -40.14
N ALA A 109 19.20 15.58 -40.03
CA ALA A 109 20.25 15.59 -39.02
C ALA A 109 21.57 15.01 -39.54
N LYS A 110 22.69 15.63 -39.15
CA LYS A 110 24.05 15.20 -39.50
C LYS A 110 24.88 15.02 -38.23
N LEU A 111 25.57 13.89 -38.11
CA LEU A 111 26.60 13.71 -37.08
C LEU A 111 27.90 14.40 -37.54
N LEU A 112 28.38 15.36 -36.76
CA LEU A 112 29.64 16.06 -37.03
C LEU A 112 30.83 15.22 -36.54
N SER A 113 32.05 15.54 -37.01
CA SER A 113 33.26 14.76 -36.74
C SER A 113 33.69 14.74 -35.27
N ASN A 114 33.22 15.68 -34.45
CA ASN A 114 33.37 15.67 -32.98
C ASN A 114 32.31 14.82 -32.24
N GLY A 115 31.44 14.10 -32.96
CA GLY A 115 30.37 13.29 -32.38
C GLY A 115 29.10 14.07 -32.03
N THR A 116 29.10 15.39 -32.28
CA THR A 116 27.94 16.25 -32.05
C THR A 116 26.90 16.08 -33.16
N ARG A 117 25.65 15.73 -32.83
CA ARG A 117 24.54 15.79 -33.79
C ARG A 117 24.19 17.24 -34.11
N TYR A 118 23.80 17.51 -35.34
CA TYR A 118 23.37 18.83 -35.82
C TYR A 118 22.07 18.67 -36.62
N TYR A 119 20.96 19.18 -36.08
CA TYR A 119 19.65 19.19 -36.75
C TYR A 119 19.49 20.46 -37.59
N TYR A 120 18.93 20.32 -38.79
CA TYR A 120 18.76 21.44 -39.73
C TYR A 120 17.56 21.25 -40.65
N CYS A 121 17.16 22.32 -41.31
CA CYS A 121 16.15 22.32 -42.38
C CYS A 121 16.86 22.32 -43.74
N ARG A 122 16.50 21.39 -44.64
CA ARG A 122 17.08 21.34 -45.99
C ARG A 122 16.56 22.45 -46.89
N ASP A 123 15.28 22.79 -46.77
CA ASP A 123 14.59 23.76 -47.62
C ASP A 123 14.45 25.14 -46.93
N GLY A 124 15.24 25.39 -45.87
CA GLY A 124 15.13 26.58 -45.01
C GLY A 124 14.05 26.48 -43.93
N CYS A 125 14.03 27.46 -43.02
CA CYS A 125 13.04 27.52 -41.94
C CYS A 125 11.80 28.34 -42.32
N GLN A 126 10.64 27.94 -41.77
CA GLN A 126 9.42 28.75 -41.81
C GLN A 126 9.56 30.00 -40.92
N GLN A 127 8.92 31.10 -41.31
CA GLN A 127 8.86 32.32 -40.50
C GLN A 127 8.13 32.09 -39.17
N THR A 128 7.03 31.34 -39.19
CA THR A 128 6.27 30.91 -38.01
C THR A 128 6.57 29.44 -37.70
N SER A 129 6.57 29.05 -36.43
CA SER A 129 6.74 27.64 -36.03
C SER A 129 5.46 27.09 -35.43
N GLU A 130 4.87 26.12 -36.12
CA GLU A 130 3.57 25.54 -35.77
C GLU A 130 3.66 24.41 -34.73
N CYS A 131 2.62 24.35 -33.90
CA CYS A 131 2.32 23.32 -32.91
C CYS A 131 0.83 22.99 -33.06
N TYR A 132 0.54 22.05 -33.96
CA TYR A 132 -0.82 21.84 -34.50
C TYR A 132 -1.40 23.16 -35.02
N ASN A 133 -2.61 23.54 -34.63
CA ASN A 133 -3.24 24.78 -35.09
C ASN A 133 -2.69 26.05 -34.41
N GLY A 134 -1.90 25.91 -33.34
CA GLY A 134 -1.27 27.03 -32.62
C GLY A 134 0.15 27.33 -33.11
N PHE A 135 0.67 28.50 -32.75
CA PHE A 135 2.04 28.91 -33.06
C PHE A 135 2.90 28.97 -31.79
N ILE A 136 4.16 28.56 -31.90
CA ILE A 136 5.19 28.71 -30.88
C ILE A 136 5.78 30.13 -31.02
N PRO A 137 5.72 30.98 -29.98
CA PRO A 137 6.30 32.33 -30.03
C PRO A 137 7.82 32.32 -30.24
N ASP A 138 8.32 33.30 -31.02
CA ASP A 138 9.76 33.50 -31.28
C ASP A 138 10.61 33.57 -30.00
N THR A 139 10.05 34.07 -28.90
CA THR A 139 10.70 34.12 -27.58
C THR A 139 11.14 32.75 -27.05
N TYR A 140 10.60 31.65 -27.56
CA TYR A 140 10.98 30.28 -27.17
C TYR A 140 11.77 29.55 -28.25
N LEU A 141 11.89 30.11 -29.45
CA LEU A 141 12.52 29.49 -30.60
C LEU A 141 14.03 29.72 -30.61
N ASP A 142 14.74 28.76 -31.20
CA ASP A 142 16.16 28.87 -31.51
C ASP A 142 16.40 29.68 -32.81
N TYR A 143 17.66 29.79 -33.24
CA TYR A 143 17.99 30.22 -34.59
C TYR A 143 17.38 29.29 -35.65
N CYS A 144 17.37 29.76 -36.90
CA CYS A 144 17.23 28.86 -38.03
C CYS A 144 18.56 28.15 -38.30
N TYR A 145 18.49 26.83 -38.50
CA TYR A 145 19.64 25.99 -38.84
C TYR A 145 19.45 25.39 -40.22
N GLU A 146 20.40 25.66 -41.10
CA GLU A 146 20.48 25.18 -42.46
C GLU A 146 21.84 24.49 -42.68
N LEU A 147 22.02 23.88 -43.84
CA LEU A 147 23.28 23.28 -44.27
C LEU A 147 23.61 23.78 -45.69
N GLU A 148 24.65 24.59 -45.81
CA GLU A 148 25.12 25.14 -47.09
C GLU A 148 26.49 24.52 -47.38
N ASP A 149 26.68 23.94 -48.57
CA ASP A 149 27.88 23.20 -48.98
C ASP A 149 28.40 22.16 -47.96
N GLY A 150 27.48 21.56 -47.20
CA GLY A 150 27.79 20.55 -46.18
C GLY A 150 28.19 21.11 -44.81
N VAL A 151 28.22 22.44 -44.65
CA VAL A 151 28.61 23.19 -43.45
C VAL A 151 27.37 23.73 -42.72
N PRO A 152 27.31 23.68 -41.38
CA PRO A 152 26.31 24.37 -40.57
C PRO A 152 26.20 25.87 -40.88
N LYS A 153 25.03 26.30 -41.36
CA LYS A 153 24.66 27.72 -41.54
C LYS A 153 23.58 28.08 -40.53
N VAL A 154 23.78 29.17 -39.81
CA VAL A 154 22.85 29.66 -38.77
C VAL A 154 22.34 31.04 -39.15
N SER A 155 21.02 31.24 -39.09
CA SER A 155 20.38 32.50 -39.51
C SER A 155 19.22 32.91 -38.59
N GLY A 156 18.76 34.15 -38.74
CA GLY A 156 17.67 34.70 -37.92
C GLY A 156 18.08 35.07 -36.50
N HIS A 157 17.12 35.06 -35.58
CA HIS A 157 17.31 35.43 -34.18
C HIS A 157 16.82 34.32 -33.24
N ARG A 158 17.46 34.21 -32.07
CA ARG A 158 17.15 33.28 -30.99
C ARG A 158 16.37 34.03 -29.89
N GLY A 159 15.35 33.39 -29.32
CA GLY A 159 14.59 33.90 -28.18
C GLY A 159 15.26 33.68 -26.83
N GLU A 160 14.49 33.80 -25.75
CA GLU A 160 14.90 33.48 -24.39
C GLU A 160 14.93 31.96 -24.12
N GLY A 161 14.11 31.17 -24.83
CA GLY A 161 13.97 29.73 -24.60
C GLY A 161 13.19 29.38 -23.32
N ILE A 162 13.28 28.13 -22.88
CA ILE A 162 12.68 27.64 -21.63
C ILE A 162 13.72 26.94 -20.74
N LYS A 163 13.49 26.90 -19.43
CA LYS A 163 14.35 26.18 -18.47
C LYS A 163 14.10 24.67 -18.55
N PHE A 164 15.10 23.87 -18.19
CA PHE A 164 15.01 22.40 -18.27
C PHE A 164 13.78 21.76 -17.59
N ASN A 165 13.24 22.40 -16.54
CA ASN A 165 12.07 21.92 -15.79
C ASN A 165 10.72 22.47 -16.29
N GLN A 166 10.71 23.17 -17.44
CA GLN A 166 9.54 23.83 -17.99
C GLN A 166 8.89 23.04 -19.14
N LEU A 167 7.60 23.31 -19.34
CA LEU A 167 6.77 22.84 -20.46
C LEU A 167 5.99 24.04 -21.01
N LEU A 168 6.08 24.31 -22.32
CA LEU A 168 5.25 25.31 -22.98
C LEU A 168 3.89 24.69 -23.36
N TYR A 169 2.79 25.24 -22.86
CA TYR A 169 1.44 24.73 -23.09
C TYR A 169 0.63 25.78 -23.85
N ILE A 170 0.47 25.58 -25.16
CA ILE A 170 -0.26 26.49 -26.04
C ILE A 170 -1.74 26.19 -25.90
N VAL A 171 -2.50 27.16 -25.37
CA VAL A 171 -3.93 27.04 -25.10
C VAL A 171 -4.71 27.84 -26.13
N ASP A 172 -5.59 27.16 -26.84
CA ASP A 172 -6.42 27.69 -27.92
C ASP A 172 -7.92 27.40 -27.68
N SER A 173 -8.79 28.04 -28.44
CA SER A 173 -10.25 27.88 -28.33
C SER A 173 -10.97 28.13 -29.65
N ARG A 174 -10.80 27.22 -30.61
CA ARG A 174 -11.43 27.28 -31.93
C ARG A 174 -12.52 26.21 -32.08
N ASN A 175 -13.51 26.51 -32.90
CA ASN A 175 -14.51 25.52 -33.33
C ASN A 175 -13.93 24.63 -34.44
N ILE A 176 -13.06 23.69 -34.04
CA ILE A 176 -12.49 22.66 -34.92
C ILE A 176 -13.48 21.52 -35.16
N TYR A 177 -13.20 20.61 -36.10
CA TYR A 177 -14.11 19.51 -36.43
C TYR A 177 -14.47 18.62 -35.22
N LEU A 178 -13.56 18.45 -34.26
CA LEU A 178 -13.80 17.72 -33.00
C LEU A 178 -14.88 18.39 -32.13
N CYS A 179 -14.99 19.72 -32.17
CA CYS A 179 -15.98 20.48 -31.40
C CYS A 179 -17.41 20.41 -31.98
N LYS A 180 -17.61 19.73 -33.13
CA LYS A 180 -18.95 19.49 -33.69
C LYS A 180 -19.74 18.45 -32.88
N ASN A 181 -19.07 17.63 -32.08
CA ASN A 181 -19.74 16.84 -31.05
C ASN A 181 -19.96 17.74 -29.81
N SER A 182 -21.20 17.84 -29.34
CA SER A 182 -21.56 18.61 -28.13
C SER A 182 -20.98 18.05 -26.83
N GLU A 183 -20.49 16.81 -26.85
CA GLU A 183 -19.89 16.13 -25.69
C GLU A 183 -18.37 16.37 -25.56
N THR A 184 -17.69 16.85 -26.61
CA THR A 184 -16.23 17.05 -26.59
C THR A 184 -15.89 18.43 -26.02
N THR A 185 -15.37 18.49 -24.80
CA THR A 185 -15.00 19.76 -24.14
C THR A 185 -13.60 20.26 -24.51
N GLY A 186 -12.67 19.36 -24.83
CA GLY A 186 -11.30 19.70 -25.23
C GLY A 186 -10.58 18.58 -25.99
N TYR A 187 -9.36 18.89 -26.44
CA TYR A 187 -8.38 17.95 -27.01
C TYR A 187 -6.96 18.55 -26.88
N ALA A 188 -5.93 17.72 -26.66
CA ALA A 188 -4.54 18.14 -26.65
C ALA A 188 -3.56 17.06 -27.09
N GLN A 189 -2.37 17.50 -27.52
CA GLN A 189 -1.27 16.63 -27.90
C GLN A 189 0.08 17.37 -27.83
N PHE A 190 1.16 16.65 -27.48
CA PHE A 190 2.52 17.22 -27.51
C PHE A 190 3.00 17.45 -28.96
N CYS A 191 3.82 18.47 -29.17
CA CYS A 191 4.30 18.85 -30.51
C CYS A 191 5.82 19.06 -30.61
N ARG A 192 6.55 19.11 -29.47
CA ARG A 192 8.01 19.17 -29.43
C ARG A 192 8.54 18.34 -28.26
N LEU A 193 9.62 17.60 -28.52
CA LEU A 193 10.44 16.89 -27.53
C LEU A 193 11.77 17.63 -27.31
N ASP A 194 12.35 17.46 -26.14
CA ASP A 194 13.75 17.77 -25.86
C ASP A 194 14.67 16.75 -26.58
N GLY A 195 15.70 17.25 -27.27
CA GLY A 195 16.64 16.41 -28.03
C GLY A 195 17.57 15.52 -27.19
N LEU A 196 17.66 15.73 -25.86
CA LEU A 196 18.52 14.94 -24.97
C LEU A 196 17.81 13.73 -24.35
N THR A 197 16.67 13.99 -23.71
CA THR A 197 15.92 13.02 -22.89
C THR A 197 14.64 12.54 -23.58
N ASP A 198 14.33 13.04 -24.78
CA ASP A 198 13.06 12.87 -25.49
C ASP A 198 11.82 13.32 -24.70
N ARG A 199 11.97 14.10 -23.62
CA ARG A 199 10.83 14.57 -22.82
C ARG A 199 9.95 15.53 -23.64
N PRO A 200 8.62 15.44 -23.57
CA PRO A 200 7.72 16.48 -24.08
C PRO A 200 8.03 17.86 -23.44
N ILE A 201 8.38 18.84 -24.29
CA ILE A 201 8.70 20.22 -23.88
C ILE A 201 7.69 21.26 -24.37
N ALA A 202 6.90 20.95 -25.39
CA ALA A 202 5.75 21.77 -25.77
C ALA A 202 4.59 20.92 -26.28
N GLY A 203 3.37 21.42 -26.05
CA GLY A 203 2.15 20.86 -26.63
C GLY A 203 1.04 21.90 -26.78
N TYR A 204 0.01 21.48 -27.51
CA TYR A 204 -1.15 22.28 -27.88
C TYR A 204 -2.39 21.69 -27.23
N THR A 205 -3.31 22.54 -26.77
CA THR A 205 -4.67 22.18 -26.39
C THR A 205 -5.67 23.13 -27.03
N ASN A 206 -6.85 22.61 -27.39
CA ASN A 206 -7.98 23.39 -27.86
C ASN A 206 -9.21 23.11 -26.99
N LEU A 207 -9.73 24.13 -26.29
CA LEU A 207 -11.03 24.04 -25.65
C LEU A 207 -12.14 24.31 -26.67
N CYS A 208 -13.23 23.55 -26.63
CA CYS A 208 -14.34 23.72 -27.56
C CYS A 208 -15.30 24.84 -27.07
N PRO A 209 -15.31 26.03 -27.71
CA PRO A 209 -15.90 27.24 -27.12
C PRO A 209 -17.40 27.11 -26.81
N SER A 210 -18.16 26.43 -27.68
CA SER A 210 -19.61 26.24 -27.53
C SER A 210 -19.99 25.20 -26.46
N ASN A 211 -19.03 24.42 -25.96
CA ASN A 211 -19.27 23.29 -25.05
C ASN A 211 -18.88 23.60 -23.59
N ILE A 212 -18.31 24.78 -23.32
CA ILE A 212 -17.96 25.22 -21.96
C ILE A 212 -19.16 25.91 -21.31
N ARG A 213 -19.68 25.31 -20.23
CA ARG A 213 -20.68 25.95 -19.35
C ARG A 213 -20.01 26.45 -18.06
N LEU A 214 -20.61 27.45 -17.43
CA LEU A 214 -20.01 28.21 -16.32
C LEU A 214 -20.68 28.01 -14.95
N ASP A 215 -21.59 27.05 -14.83
CA ASP A 215 -22.05 26.53 -13.55
C ASP A 215 -20.95 25.72 -12.84
N TYR A 216 -21.15 25.44 -11.56
CA TYR A 216 -20.15 24.80 -10.68
C TYR A 216 -19.68 23.43 -11.18
N GLU A 217 -20.60 22.56 -11.60
CA GLU A 217 -20.27 21.20 -12.03
C GLU A 217 -19.57 21.21 -13.40
N SER A 218 -20.03 22.06 -14.33
CA SER A 218 -19.37 22.21 -15.62
C SER A 218 -17.95 22.78 -15.51
N ILE A 219 -17.70 23.71 -14.58
CA ILE A 219 -16.35 24.20 -14.28
C ILE A 219 -15.49 23.08 -13.68
N ARG A 220 -16.03 22.33 -12.71
CA ARG A 220 -15.32 21.23 -12.06
C ARG A 220 -14.94 20.13 -13.06
N LEU A 221 -15.87 19.74 -13.93
CA LEU A 221 -15.61 18.79 -15.01
C LEU A 221 -14.58 19.34 -15.99
N ALA A 222 -14.68 20.62 -16.40
CA ALA A 222 -13.72 21.23 -17.30
C ALA A 222 -12.30 21.32 -16.70
N VAL A 223 -12.14 21.53 -15.38
CA VAL A 223 -10.82 21.43 -14.70
C VAL A 223 -10.24 20.05 -14.91
N LEU A 224 -11.04 19.00 -14.71
CA LEU A 224 -10.61 17.61 -14.89
C LEU A 224 -10.31 17.31 -16.37
N THR A 225 -11.10 17.81 -17.32
CA THR A 225 -10.77 17.72 -18.75
C THR A 225 -9.43 18.39 -19.05
N MET A 226 -9.20 19.63 -18.60
CA MET A 226 -7.92 20.29 -18.86
C MET A 226 -6.73 19.61 -18.17
N ALA A 227 -6.96 18.90 -17.07
CA ALA A 227 -5.93 18.06 -16.45
C ALA A 227 -5.69 16.79 -17.29
N HIS A 228 -6.72 16.10 -17.75
CA HIS A 228 -6.62 14.95 -18.66
C HIS A 228 -5.85 15.31 -19.94
N GLU A 229 -6.24 16.40 -20.60
CA GLU A 229 -5.58 16.89 -21.82
C GLU A 229 -4.10 17.27 -21.59
N LEU A 230 -3.78 17.86 -20.44
CA LEU A 230 -2.39 18.11 -20.07
C LEU A 230 -1.62 16.79 -19.81
N GLY A 231 -2.27 15.73 -19.32
CA GLY A 231 -1.71 14.39 -19.22
C GLY A 231 -1.24 13.83 -20.56
N HIS A 232 -2.02 14.02 -21.64
CA HIS A 232 -1.60 13.67 -23.00
C HIS A 232 -0.36 14.46 -23.44
N VAL A 233 -0.31 15.78 -23.19
CA VAL A 233 0.86 16.62 -23.51
C VAL A 233 2.10 16.24 -22.71
N LEU A 234 1.95 15.80 -21.46
CA LEU A 234 3.04 15.30 -20.63
C LEU A 234 3.56 13.92 -21.07
N GLY A 235 2.84 13.24 -21.97
CA GLY A 235 3.31 12.02 -22.62
C GLY A 235 2.49 10.76 -22.33
N PHE A 236 1.32 10.87 -21.68
CA PHE A 236 0.34 9.78 -21.67
C PHE A 236 -0.38 9.71 -23.04
N ASN A 237 0.33 9.33 -24.10
CA ASN A 237 -0.24 9.14 -25.43
C ASN A 237 0.63 8.20 -26.29
N SER A 238 0.01 7.57 -27.28
CA SER A 238 0.60 6.52 -28.11
C SER A 238 1.82 6.94 -28.94
N GLU A 239 1.93 8.22 -29.31
CA GLU A 239 3.09 8.79 -30.02
C GLU A 239 4.26 9.03 -29.07
N ALA A 240 4.02 9.35 -27.81
CA ALA A 240 5.06 9.56 -26.80
C ALA A 240 5.65 8.25 -26.27
N PHE A 241 4.87 7.16 -26.20
CA PHE A 241 5.33 5.87 -25.65
C PHE A 241 6.62 5.31 -26.29
N ARG A 242 6.87 5.59 -27.59
CA ARG A 242 8.09 5.14 -28.30
C ARG A 242 9.36 5.92 -27.93
N TYR A 243 9.21 7.03 -27.22
CA TYR A 243 10.30 7.91 -26.79
C TYR A 243 10.68 7.72 -25.31
N MET A 244 9.94 6.87 -24.57
CA MET A 244 10.20 6.59 -23.15
C MET A 244 11.61 6.00 -22.91
N ARG A 245 12.13 6.27 -21.72
CA ARG A 245 13.48 5.92 -21.28
C ARG A 245 13.46 5.03 -20.04
N ASP A 246 14.55 4.31 -19.81
CA ASP A 246 14.76 3.56 -18.57
C ASP A 246 15.05 4.50 -17.37
N GLU A 247 15.21 3.92 -16.18
CA GLU A 247 15.46 4.67 -14.95
C GLU A 247 16.79 5.45 -15.00
N GLN A 248 17.77 4.89 -15.71
CA GLN A 248 19.11 5.42 -15.99
C GLN A 248 19.08 6.48 -17.12
N GLY A 249 17.94 6.70 -17.78
CA GLY A 249 17.72 7.70 -18.81
C GLY A 249 18.22 7.31 -20.20
N ASN A 250 18.36 6.02 -20.50
CA ASN A 250 18.67 5.52 -21.83
C ASN A 250 17.37 5.22 -22.60
N PRO A 251 17.35 5.36 -23.95
CA PRO A 251 16.18 5.03 -24.76
C PRO A 251 15.76 3.55 -24.61
N ARG A 252 14.46 3.30 -24.34
CA ARG A 252 13.90 1.93 -24.37
C ARG A 252 13.80 1.37 -25.80
N THR A 253 13.81 2.23 -26.81
CA THR A 253 13.79 1.90 -28.24
C THR A 253 15.15 2.13 -28.89
N ILE A 254 15.55 1.24 -29.80
CA ILE A 254 16.77 1.43 -30.62
C ILE A 254 16.62 2.70 -31.47
N ARG A 255 17.64 3.57 -31.46
CA ARG A 255 17.65 4.87 -32.14
C ARG A 255 18.57 4.91 -33.36
N GLU A 256 18.16 5.67 -34.37
CA GLU A 256 18.96 5.93 -35.57
C GLU A 256 20.11 6.88 -35.22
N ARG A 257 21.31 6.61 -35.75
CA ARG A 257 22.57 7.23 -35.31
C ARG A 257 22.60 8.74 -35.51
N ASN A 258 22.07 9.24 -36.62
CA ASN A 258 22.18 10.65 -37.01
C ASN A 258 21.05 11.51 -36.43
N THR A 259 19.82 10.98 -36.44
CA THR A 259 18.57 11.67 -36.08
C THR A 259 18.10 11.40 -34.66
N ASN A 260 18.67 10.40 -33.98
CA ASN A 260 18.22 9.88 -32.67
C ASN A 260 16.75 9.42 -32.62
N GLU A 261 16.11 9.21 -33.78
CA GLU A 261 14.72 8.79 -33.88
C GLU A 261 14.55 7.27 -33.68
N PRO A 262 13.42 6.78 -33.13
CA PRO A 262 13.14 5.35 -33.00
C PRO A 262 13.11 4.62 -34.35
N ILE A 263 13.86 3.51 -34.46
CA ILE A 263 13.93 2.68 -35.68
C ILE A 263 12.80 1.65 -35.73
N LEU A 264 12.30 1.20 -34.58
CA LEU A 264 11.32 0.09 -34.51
C LEU A 264 10.00 0.48 -35.18
N THR A 265 9.61 -0.24 -36.24
CA THR A 265 8.34 -0.03 -36.96
C THR A 265 7.44 -1.25 -36.96
N ASP A 266 6.14 -1.05 -37.22
CA ASP A 266 5.21 -2.11 -37.61
C ASP A 266 5.34 -2.47 -39.10
N ASP A 267 4.54 -3.46 -39.54
CA ASP A 267 4.51 -3.95 -40.94
C ASP A 267 4.08 -2.90 -41.98
N LYS A 268 3.58 -1.73 -41.53
CA LYS A 268 3.18 -0.59 -42.37
C LYS A 268 4.22 0.55 -42.33
N GLY A 269 5.32 0.37 -41.62
CA GLY A 269 6.37 1.38 -41.46
C GLY A 269 6.08 2.45 -40.40
N TYR A 270 5.00 2.32 -39.62
CA TYR A 270 4.76 3.26 -38.51
C TYR A 270 5.68 2.92 -37.34
N ARG A 271 6.34 3.93 -36.75
CA ARG A 271 7.19 3.73 -35.57
C ARG A 271 6.34 3.28 -34.37
N ILE A 272 6.81 2.27 -33.63
CA ILE A 272 6.10 1.68 -32.50
C ILE A 272 6.93 1.70 -31.21
N PRO A 273 6.29 1.66 -30.02
CA PRO A 273 6.99 1.50 -28.76
C PRO A 273 7.67 0.14 -28.61
N ASP A 274 8.65 0.06 -27.72
CA ASP A 274 9.27 -1.21 -27.37
C ASP A 274 8.29 -2.15 -26.63
N LYS A 275 8.53 -3.47 -26.71
CA LYS A 275 7.71 -4.52 -26.08
C LYS A 275 7.74 -4.49 -24.54
N SER A 276 8.71 -3.81 -23.93
CA SER A 276 8.73 -3.50 -22.49
C SER A 276 7.77 -2.38 -22.10
N VAL A 277 7.34 -1.54 -23.05
CA VAL A 277 6.39 -0.44 -22.81
C VAL A 277 4.98 -0.88 -23.19
N LEU A 278 4.79 -1.42 -24.39
CA LEU A 278 3.49 -1.77 -24.94
C LEU A 278 3.43 -3.25 -25.31
N SER A 279 2.39 -3.94 -24.85
CA SER A 279 2.19 -5.36 -25.07
C SER A 279 0.81 -5.65 -25.67
N TYR A 280 0.72 -6.75 -26.41
CA TYR A 280 -0.55 -7.30 -26.91
C TYR A 280 -0.97 -8.46 -26.03
N VAL A 281 -2.16 -8.35 -25.47
CA VAL A 281 -2.68 -9.24 -24.43
C VAL A 281 -3.93 -9.93 -24.98
N THR A 282 -3.94 -11.25 -24.96
CA THR A 282 -5.10 -12.02 -25.42
C THR A 282 -5.94 -12.43 -24.20
N ARG A 283 -7.26 -12.27 -24.33
CA ARG A 283 -8.25 -12.66 -23.30
C ARG A 283 -9.34 -13.51 -23.94
N VAL A 284 -9.69 -14.62 -23.31
CA VAL A 284 -10.88 -15.40 -23.67
C VAL A 284 -11.99 -14.95 -22.72
N TRP A 285 -13.00 -14.27 -23.26
CA TRP A 285 -14.14 -13.74 -22.52
C TRP A 285 -15.40 -14.52 -22.86
N ARG A 286 -16.26 -14.74 -21.86
CA ARG A 286 -17.60 -15.31 -22.05
C ARG A 286 -18.65 -14.23 -21.81
N SER A 287 -19.66 -14.19 -22.68
CA SER A 287 -20.90 -13.43 -22.50
C SER A 287 -22.06 -14.39 -22.21
N ALA A 288 -23.29 -13.88 -22.05
CA ALA A 288 -24.47 -14.73 -21.89
C ALA A 288 -24.84 -15.49 -23.18
N LYS A 289 -24.17 -15.22 -24.31
CA LYS A 289 -24.47 -15.83 -25.63
C LYS A 289 -23.33 -16.61 -26.26
N THR A 290 -22.07 -16.24 -25.99
CA THR A 290 -20.91 -16.83 -26.68
C THR A 290 -19.64 -16.75 -25.84
N THR A 291 -18.59 -17.44 -26.30
CA THR A 291 -17.21 -17.23 -25.87
C THR A 291 -16.43 -16.59 -27.01
N VAL A 292 -15.64 -15.56 -26.73
CA VAL A 292 -14.94 -14.73 -27.71
C VAL A 292 -13.50 -14.51 -27.29
N THR A 293 -12.58 -14.56 -28.26
CA THR A 293 -11.19 -14.16 -28.05
C THR A 293 -11.04 -12.68 -28.35
N ARG A 294 -10.66 -11.89 -27.34
CA ARG A 294 -10.35 -10.46 -27.43
C ARG A 294 -8.84 -10.28 -27.51
N TYR A 295 -8.40 -9.47 -28.47
CA TYR A 295 -7.02 -9.00 -28.58
C TYR A 295 -6.98 -7.56 -28.08
N LEU A 296 -6.28 -7.33 -26.98
CA LEU A 296 -6.26 -6.05 -26.28
C LEU A 296 -4.84 -5.46 -26.30
N THR A 297 -4.74 -4.14 -26.39
CA THR A 297 -3.46 -3.45 -26.13
C THR A 297 -3.34 -3.13 -24.64
N ALA A 298 -2.19 -3.39 -24.03
CA ALA A 298 -1.93 -3.10 -22.62
C ALA A 298 -0.52 -2.50 -22.41
N LEU A 299 -0.41 -1.48 -21.55
CA LEU A 299 0.88 -0.97 -21.09
C LEU A 299 1.52 -1.96 -20.10
N LYS A 300 2.85 -2.14 -20.19
CA LYS A 300 3.60 -3.15 -19.42
C LYS A 300 4.83 -2.57 -18.70
N THR A 301 4.82 -1.27 -18.41
CA THR A 301 5.96 -0.65 -17.75
C THR A 301 6.07 -1.06 -16.27
N PRO A 302 7.28 -1.19 -15.70
CA PRO A 302 7.50 -1.88 -14.42
C PRO A 302 6.69 -1.33 -13.25
N MET A 303 6.78 -0.02 -12.99
CA MET A 303 6.19 0.59 -11.81
C MET A 303 4.67 0.76 -11.96
N MET A 304 4.19 1.16 -13.14
CA MET A 304 2.77 1.17 -13.47
C MET A 304 2.12 -0.21 -13.27
N LEU A 305 2.81 -1.29 -13.68
CA LEU A 305 2.31 -2.65 -13.54
C LEU A 305 2.37 -3.14 -12.09
N LYS A 306 3.39 -2.75 -11.31
CA LYS A 306 3.44 -3.00 -9.86
C LYS A 306 2.24 -2.36 -9.17
N MET A 307 2.03 -1.06 -9.35
CA MET A 307 0.89 -0.32 -8.78
C MET A 307 -0.46 -0.93 -9.18
N ALA A 308 -0.60 -1.40 -10.43
CA ALA A 308 -1.82 -2.06 -10.87
C ALA A 308 -2.03 -3.46 -10.26
N ARG A 309 -0.96 -4.24 -10.03
CA ARG A 309 -1.04 -5.56 -9.38
C ARG A 309 -1.51 -5.43 -7.94
N GLU A 310 -0.90 -4.52 -7.19
CA GLU A 310 -1.28 -4.15 -5.83
C GLU A 310 -2.73 -3.67 -5.81
N TYR A 311 -3.06 -2.64 -6.60
CA TYR A 311 -4.41 -2.07 -6.68
C TYR A 311 -5.50 -3.10 -6.96
N PHE A 312 -5.29 -4.02 -7.92
CA PHE A 312 -6.28 -5.04 -8.25
C PHE A 312 -6.20 -6.32 -7.40
N ALA A 313 -5.21 -6.47 -6.52
CA ALA A 313 -4.79 -7.75 -5.93
C ALA A 313 -4.62 -8.86 -7.00
N CYS A 314 -3.73 -8.64 -7.98
CA CYS A 314 -3.61 -9.54 -9.14
C CYS A 314 -2.22 -9.75 -9.76
N GLU A 315 -1.41 -10.63 -9.16
CA GLU A 315 -0.01 -10.85 -9.59
C GLU A 315 0.25 -11.26 -11.06
N ARG A 316 -0.36 -12.33 -11.61
CA ARG A 316 -0.32 -12.55 -13.10
C ARG A 316 -0.97 -11.43 -13.96
N LEU A 317 -1.19 -10.20 -13.50
CA LEU A 317 -1.53 -9.12 -14.42
C LEU A 317 -0.31 -8.87 -15.33
N GLU A 318 -0.54 -8.99 -16.64
CA GLU A 318 0.51 -8.90 -17.67
C GLU A 318 0.76 -7.47 -18.14
N GLY A 319 -0.20 -6.57 -17.91
CA GLY A 319 -0.22 -5.19 -18.35
C GLY A 319 -1.58 -4.55 -18.02
N VAL A 320 -1.63 -3.21 -17.96
CA VAL A 320 -2.88 -2.47 -17.75
C VAL A 320 -3.56 -2.23 -19.09
N GLU A 321 -4.79 -2.72 -19.24
CA GLU A 321 -5.56 -2.63 -20.49
C GLU A 321 -5.86 -1.17 -20.85
N LEU A 322 -5.49 -0.76 -22.06
CA LEU A 322 -5.88 0.53 -22.64
C LEU A 322 -7.33 0.44 -23.15
N ASP A 323 -7.98 1.57 -23.47
CA ASP A 323 -9.22 1.51 -24.23
C ASP A 323 -8.95 0.98 -25.65
N ASN A 324 -9.81 0.05 -26.08
CA ASN A 324 -9.75 -0.60 -27.39
C ASN A 324 -11.07 -0.41 -28.18
N ASN A 325 -11.98 0.46 -27.73
CA ASN A 325 -13.32 0.60 -28.31
C ASN A 325 -13.41 1.60 -29.49
N GLN A 326 -12.42 2.47 -29.69
CA GLN A 326 -12.42 3.52 -30.72
C GLN A 326 -11.17 3.47 -31.64
N PRO A 327 -11.30 3.18 -32.96
CA PRO A 327 -10.17 3.10 -33.90
C PRO A 327 -9.35 4.38 -34.12
N LEU A 328 -9.90 5.54 -33.76
CA LEU A 328 -9.27 6.86 -33.94
C LEU A 328 -8.46 7.32 -32.70
N TYR A 329 -8.68 6.70 -31.54
CA TYR A 329 -8.08 7.06 -30.26
C TYR A 329 -7.30 5.91 -29.60
N VAL A 330 -7.11 4.80 -30.34
CA VAL A 330 -6.49 3.58 -29.80
C VAL A 330 -5.16 3.94 -29.14
N ARG A 331 -5.01 3.50 -27.89
CA ARG A 331 -3.78 3.62 -27.08
C ARG A 331 -3.50 4.99 -26.46
N GLY A 332 -4.49 5.88 -26.37
CA GLY A 332 -4.40 7.14 -25.62
C GLY A 332 -4.89 7.07 -24.15
N HIS A 333 -5.69 6.07 -23.79
CA HIS A 333 -6.45 6.04 -22.52
C HIS A 333 -6.42 4.68 -21.84
N PHE A 334 -6.59 4.65 -20.52
CA PHE A 334 -6.86 3.42 -19.77
C PHE A 334 -8.28 2.90 -19.97
N SER A 335 -8.48 1.58 -19.83
CA SER A 335 -9.79 0.95 -19.91
C SER A 335 -10.69 1.35 -18.73
N LYS A 336 -11.75 2.11 -19.02
CA LYS A 336 -12.79 2.52 -18.05
C LYS A 336 -13.49 1.32 -17.39
N ARG A 337 -13.50 0.15 -18.05
CA ARG A 337 -13.98 -1.12 -17.45
C ARG A 337 -13.27 -1.44 -16.14
N LEU A 338 -11.97 -1.17 -16.07
CA LEU A 338 -11.11 -1.54 -14.95
C LEU A 338 -10.99 -0.44 -13.88
N ILE A 339 -10.90 0.83 -14.30
CA ILE A 339 -10.60 1.97 -13.42
C ILE A 339 -11.51 3.18 -13.71
N ASP A 340 -12.81 3.00 -13.50
CA ASP A 340 -13.86 3.91 -13.98
C ASP A 340 -13.66 5.41 -13.71
N ASN A 341 -13.19 5.77 -12.51
CA ASN A 341 -12.98 7.16 -12.08
C ASN A 341 -11.51 7.62 -12.24
N GLU A 342 -10.69 6.97 -13.06
CA GLU A 342 -9.31 7.40 -13.32
C GLU A 342 -9.27 8.55 -14.34
N LEU A 343 -8.40 9.53 -14.11
CA LEU A 343 -8.29 10.73 -14.94
C LEU A 343 -7.97 10.43 -16.41
N MET A 344 -7.19 9.40 -16.72
CA MET A 344 -6.79 9.03 -18.07
C MET A 344 -7.71 7.99 -18.72
N THR A 345 -8.96 7.83 -18.24
CA THR A 345 -10.02 7.10 -18.95
C THR A 345 -10.68 7.96 -20.04
N PRO A 346 -11.29 7.36 -21.09
CA PRO A 346 -11.85 8.13 -22.22
C PRO A 346 -13.10 8.96 -21.88
N VAL A 347 -13.71 8.79 -20.70
CA VAL A 347 -14.87 9.58 -20.23
C VAL A 347 -14.73 9.89 -18.75
N LEU A 348 -14.68 11.18 -18.44
CA LEU A 348 -14.51 11.70 -17.08
C LEU A 348 -15.84 11.77 -16.33
N SER A 349 -15.77 11.62 -15.00
CA SER A 349 -16.83 12.00 -14.05
C SER A 349 -16.44 13.29 -13.31
N SER A 350 -17.38 13.93 -12.59
CA SER A 350 -17.08 15.10 -11.75
C SER A 350 -16.17 14.79 -10.54
N ARG A 351 -15.80 13.52 -10.34
CA ARG A 351 -14.74 13.06 -9.43
C ARG A 351 -13.83 12.04 -10.12
N SER A 352 -13.16 12.48 -11.18
CA SER A 352 -12.02 11.75 -11.75
C SER A 352 -10.73 12.02 -10.96
N TYR A 353 -9.86 11.01 -10.89
CA TYR A 353 -8.76 10.90 -9.93
C TYR A 353 -7.44 10.55 -10.62
N ILE A 354 -6.32 11.15 -10.21
CA ILE A 354 -4.98 10.72 -10.67
C ILE A 354 -4.52 9.59 -9.75
N SER A 355 -4.56 8.36 -10.26
CA SER A 355 -4.22 7.14 -9.51
C SER A 355 -2.71 6.93 -9.35
N SER A 356 -2.34 6.05 -8.41
CA SER A 356 -0.98 5.51 -8.30
C SER A 356 -0.56 4.78 -9.59
N ILE A 357 -1.48 4.14 -10.31
CA ILE A 357 -1.24 3.51 -11.62
C ILE A 357 -0.77 4.54 -12.65
N THR A 358 -1.47 5.68 -12.77
CA THR A 358 -1.07 6.77 -13.69
C THR A 358 0.27 7.38 -13.34
N LEU A 359 0.58 7.54 -12.04
CA LEU A 359 1.88 8.07 -11.61
C LEU A 359 2.99 7.06 -11.84
N GLY A 360 2.72 5.76 -11.69
CA GLY A 360 3.62 4.68 -12.07
C GLY A 360 4.00 4.73 -13.56
N PHE A 361 3.02 5.02 -14.43
CA PHE A 361 3.31 5.30 -15.84
C PHE A 361 4.24 6.51 -16.01
N PHE A 362 3.96 7.63 -15.33
CA PHE A 362 4.75 8.84 -15.48
C PHE A 362 6.19 8.71 -14.95
N GLU A 363 6.43 7.90 -13.92
CA GLU A 363 7.78 7.55 -13.48
C GLU A 363 8.49 6.66 -14.51
N ASP A 364 7.81 5.62 -14.99
CA ASP A 364 8.33 4.68 -15.98
C ASP A 364 8.72 5.32 -17.33
N THR A 365 8.26 6.55 -17.62
CA THR A 365 8.72 7.34 -18.78
C THR A 365 10.21 7.66 -18.75
N GLY A 366 10.83 7.69 -17.56
CA GLY A 366 12.19 8.18 -17.33
C GLY A 366 12.31 9.72 -17.34
N TRP A 367 11.28 10.46 -17.75
CA TRP A 367 11.27 11.92 -17.84
C TRP A 367 10.92 12.61 -16.52
N TYR A 368 10.18 11.93 -15.65
CA TYR A 368 9.67 12.47 -14.40
C TYR A 368 10.09 11.60 -13.22
N GLN A 369 10.32 12.24 -12.07
CA GLN A 369 10.12 11.62 -10.77
C GLN A 369 8.74 12.08 -10.30
N VAL A 370 7.93 11.16 -9.81
CA VAL A 370 6.56 11.44 -9.39
C VAL A 370 6.45 11.55 -7.87
N ASP A 371 5.27 11.91 -7.40
CA ASP A 371 4.91 12.00 -5.99
C ASP A 371 3.53 11.34 -5.85
N TYR A 372 3.50 9.99 -5.85
CA TYR A 372 2.25 9.23 -5.66
C TYR A 372 1.65 9.39 -4.28
N SER A 373 2.29 10.16 -3.39
CA SER A 373 1.68 10.54 -2.14
C SER A 373 0.42 11.34 -2.45
N LEU A 374 0.55 12.27 -3.39
CA LEU A 374 -0.54 13.08 -3.90
C LEU A 374 -1.44 12.29 -4.89
N ALA A 375 -1.23 10.97 -5.05
CA ALA A 375 -2.18 10.11 -5.74
C ALA A 375 -3.52 10.13 -5.03
N ASN A 376 -4.58 10.14 -5.82
CA ASN A 376 -5.93 10.10 -5.31
C ASN A 376 -6.34 8.64 -5.02
N PRO A 377 -6.91 8.35 -3.84
CA PRO A 377 -7.40 7.01 -3.54
C PRO A 377 -8.60 6.68 -4.43
N MET A 378 -8.60 5.50 -5.02
CA MET A 378 -9.69 4.99 -5.84
C MET A 378 -10.22 3.67 -5.27
N GLY A 379 -11.55 3.49 -5.27
CA GLY A 379 -12.21 2.27 -4.81
C GLY A 379 -12.73 1.37 -5.93
N TYR A 380 -12.94 1.89 -7.14
CA TYR A 380 -13.49 1.11 -8.24
C TYR A 380 -12.46 0.10 -8.78
N GLY A 381 -12.75 -1.18 -8.70
CA GLY A 381 -11.84 -2.25 -9.12
C GLY A 381 -10.83 -2.71 -8.06
N LYS A 382 -10.63 -1.92 -6.98
CA LYS A 382 -9.61 -2.17 -5.96
C LYS A 382 -9.85 -3.49 -5.22
N TYR A 383 -8.79 -4.30 -5.11
CA TYR A 383 -8.76 -5.64 -4.50
C TYR A 383 -9.80 -6.67 -5.01
N LEU A 384 -10.44 -6.44 -6.16
CA LEU A 384 -11.45 -7.38 -6.71
C LEU A 384 -10.85 -8.63 -7.36
N GLY A 385 -9.52 -8.68 -7.43
CA GLY A 385 -8.76 -9.82 -7.87
C GLY A 385 -8.83 -10.06 -9.38
N CYS A 386 -8.10 -11.09 -9.81
CA CYS A 386 -7.88 -11.36 -11.21
C CYS A 386 -9.12 -11.76 -12.03
N ASN A 387 -10.18 -12.21 -11.36
CA ASN A 387 -11.43 -12.49 -12.05
C ASN A 387 -12.11 -11.21 -12.53
N PHE A 388 -11.95 -10.09 -11.82
CA PHE A 388 -12.44 -8.78 -12.27
C PHE A 388 -11.62 -8.28 -13.46
N VAL A 389 -10.29 -8.36 -13.36
CA VAL A 389 -9.39 -7.79 -14.37
C VAL A 389 -9.32 -8.63 -15.65
N MET A 390 -9.16 -9.96 -15.54
CA MET A 390 -8.84 -10.80 -16.70
C MET A 390 -10.07 -11.38 -17.41
N LYS A 391 -11.25 -11.39 -16.78
CA LYS A 391 -12.49 -11.95 -17.36
C LYS A 391 -13.47 -10.84 -17.74
N SER A 392 -14.53 -11.21 -18.45
CA SER A 392 -15.66 -10.29 -18.66
C SER A 392 -16.37 -9.98 -17.34
N CYS A 393 -17.06 -8.84 -17.27
CA CYS A 393 -17.91 -8.52 -16.12
C CYS A 393 -19.05 -9.53 -15.93
N TYR A 394 -19.57 -10.14 -17.01
CA TYR A 394 -20.52 -11.25 -16.91
C TYR A 394 -19.94 -12.45 -16.16
N GLU A 395 -18.74 -12.90 -16.53
CA GLU A 395 -18.08 -14.00 -15.81
C GLU A 395 -17.80 -13.65 -14.34
N TYR A 396 -17.36 -12.43 -14.07
CA TYR A 396 -17.14 -11.97 -12.70
C TYR A 396 -18.44 -11.98 -11.89
N MET A 397 -19.54 -11.42 -12.42
CA MET A 397 -20.85 -11.42 -11.77
C MET A 397 -21.33 -12.85 -11.47
N GLU A 398 -21.21 -13.77 -12.43
CA GLU A 398 -21.59 -15.18 -12.24
C GLU A 398 -20.73 -15.86 -11.15
N ILE A 399 -19.41 -15.64 -11.15
CA ILE A 399 -18.50 -16.19 -10.11
C ILE A 399 -18.91 -15.71 -8.71
N GLN A 400 -19.22 -14.42 -8.55
CA GLN A 400 -19.61 -13.88 -7.24
C GLN A 400 -21.02 -14.33 -6.82
N LYS A 401 -21.97 -14.42 -7.77
CA LYS A 401 -23.30 -15.00 -7.54
C LYS A 401 -23.21 -16.45 -7.05
N HIS A 402 -22.39 -17.28 -7.69
CA HIS A 402 -22.12 -18.65 -7.22
C HIS A 402 -21.51 -18.70 -5.80
N LYS A 403 -20.63 -17.74 -5.47
CA LYS A 403 -20.06 -17.57 -4.11
C LYS A 403 -21.01 -16.93 -3.10
N LYS A 404 -22.26 -16.57 -3.48
CA LYS A 404 -23.19 -15.76 -2.68
C LYS A 404 -22.56 -14.47 -2.13
N SER A 405 -21.61 -13.92 -2.89
CA SER A 405 -20.85 -12.71 -2.56
C SER A 405 -21.37 -11.53 -3.39
N THR A 406 -21.08 -10.31 -2.95
CA THR A 406 -21.39 -9.12 -3.76
C THR A 406 -20.55 -9.09 -5.04
N PHE A 407 -21.15 -8.62 -6.13
CA PHE A 407 -20.48 -8.36 -7.40
C PHE A 407 -20.30 -6.86 -7.69
N TYR A 408 -20.45 -6.03 -6.66
CA TYR A 408 -20.03 -4.62 -6.69
C TYR A 408 -18.59 -4.51 -7.25
N PRO A 409 -18.29 -3.52 -8.12
CA PRO A 409 -19.12 -2.36 -8.50
C PRO A 409 -20.19 -2.66 -9.55
N TYR A 410 -20.24 -3.86 -10.13
CA TYR A 410 -21.24 -4.20 -11.15
C TYR A 410 -22.63 -4.41 -10.55
N CYS A 411 -23.67 -4.30 -11.40
CA CYS A 411 -25.07 -4.34 -10.99
C CYS A 411 -25.94 -5.02 -12.08
N ASP A 412 -27.06 -5.65 -11.69
CA ASP A 412 -27.94 -6.39 -12.61
C ASP A 412 -29.42 -5.96 -12.55
N GLN A 413 -29.69 -4.80 -11.93
CA GLN A 413 -31.04 -4.32 -11.67
C GLN A 413 -31.32 -3.04 -12.45
N ILE A 414 -32.39 -3.06 -13.26
CA ILE A 414 -32.83 -1.89 -14.02
C ILE A 414 -33.56 -0.91 -13.09
N GLY A 415 -33.19 0.37 -13.14
CA GLY A 415 -34.02 1.46 -12.61
C GLY A 415 -33.35 2.34 -11.54
N TYR A 416 -33.81 3.59 -11.49
CA TYR A 416 -33.25 4.66 -10.64
C TYR A 416 -33.68 4.60 -9.17
N SER A 417 -34.69 3.81 -8.81
CA SER A 417 -35.27 3.77 -7.45
C SER A 417 -34.46 2.93 -6.44
N LYS A 418 -33.56 2.06 -6.90
CA LYS A 418 -32.73 1.21 -6.04
C LYS A 418 -31.32 1.77 -5.86
N THR A 419 -31.25 2.93 -5.23
CA THR A 419 -29.97 3.58 -4.91
C THR A 419 -29.27 2.91 -3.74
N LEU A 420 -27.94 2.97 -3.72
CA LEU A 420 -27.12 2.58 -2.57
C LEU A 420 -25.97 3.56 -2.36
N CYS A 421 -25.42 3.62 -1.15
CA CYS A 421 -24.23 4.42 -0.86
C CYS A 421 -22.95 3.82 -1.48
N LEU A 422 -22.34 4.58 -2.38
CA LEU A 422 -21.04 4.32 -2.99
C LEU A 422 -19.95 4.61 -1.95
N LYS A 423 -19.52 3.55 -1.24
CA LYS A 423 -18.69 3.60 -0.03
C LYS A 423 -17.46 4.51 -0.14
N HIS A 424 -16.81 4.56 -1.30
CA HIS A 424 -15.57 5.33 -1.52
C HIS A 424 -15.78 6.75 -2.05
N GLU A 425 -16.99 7.10 -2.49
CA GLU A 425 -17.29 8.40 -3.10
C GLU A 425 -18.01 9.36 -2.13
N ASN A 426 -18.51 8.84 -1.00
CA ASN A 426 -19.50 9.50 -0.12
C ASN A 426 -20.69 10.05 -0.93
N ALA A 427 -21.25 9.19 -1.77
CA ALA A 427 -22.40 9.50 -2.63
C ALA A 427 -23.42 8.35 -2.63
N TYR A 428 -24.65 8.61 -3.05
CA TYR A 428 -25.59 7.56 -3.42
C TYR A 428 -25.65 7.36 -4.94
N GLY A 429 -25.50 6.13 -5.40
CA GLY A 429 -25.49 5.78 -6.82
C GLY A 429 -26.65 4.90 -7.23
N TYR A 430 -26.88 4.83 -8.53
CA TYR A 430 -27.85 3.94 -9.18
C TYR A 430 -27.13 3.02 -10.16
N CYS A 431 -27.80 1.93 -10.58
CA CYS A 431 -27.26 1.03 -11.60
C CYS A 431 -27.44 1.62 -13.01
N ASP A 432 -26.36 1.81 -13.78
CA ASP A 432 -26.40 2.38 -15.14
C ASP A 432 -26.97 1.42 -16.21
N LEU A 433 -27.47 0.25 -15.80
CA LEU A 433 -28.08 -0.76 -16.67
C LEU A 433 -29.31 -0.22 -17.38
N ARG A 434 -29.19 -0.07 -18.71
CA ARG A 434 -30.22 0.51 -19.59
C ARG A 434 -30.51 -0.37 -20.80
N ARG A 435 -31.67 -0.14 -21.40
CA ARG A 435 -32.11 -0.79 -22.65
C ARG A 435 -31.74 0.07 -23.85
N TYR A 436 -30.98 -0.51 -24.77
CA TYR A 436 -30.62 0.08 -26.06
C TYR A 436 -31.69 -0.22 -27.13
N THR A 437 -31.75 0.59 -28.19
CA THR A 437 -32.70 0.41 -29.30
C THR A 437 -32.37 -0.78 -30.21
N THR A 438 -31.12 -1.23 -30.24
CA THR A 438 -30.66 -2.37 -31.03
C THR A 438 -29.84 -3.36 -30.21
N PRO A 439 -29.83 -4.66 -30.54
CA PRO A 439 -28.97 -5.66 -29.90
C PRO A 439 -27.50 -5.20 -29.82
N ARG A 440 -26.84 -5.48 -28.70
CA ARG A 440 -25.40 -5.25 -28.54
C ARG A 440 -24.60 -6.31 -29.32
N ARG A 441 -23.30 -6.11 -29.56
CA ARG A 441 -22.46 -7.16 -30.16
C ARG A 441 -22.36 -8.38 -29.22
N LEU A 442 -22.15 -9.58 -29.76
CA LEU A 442 -22.24 -10.84 -29.00
C LEU A 442 -21.27 -10.89 -27.80
N GLU A 443 -20.09 -10.26 -27.92
CA GLU A 443 -19.09 -10.12 -26.87
C GLU A 443 -19.58 -9.30 -25.65
N PHE A 444 -20.58 -8.44 -25.86
CA PHE A 444 -21.11 -7.47 -24.89
C PHE A 444 -22.55 -7.79 -24.44
N GLN A 445 -23.15 -8.90 -24.89
CA GLN A 445 -24.47 -9.34 -24.43
C GLN A 445 -24.35 -10.09 -23.10
N TYR A 446 -24.36 -9.36 -21.99
CA TYR A 446 -24.22 -9.90 -20.63
C TYR A 446 -25.54 -10.40 -20.01
N PHE A 447 -26.66 -10.20 -20.69
CA PHE A 447 -28.00 -10.54 -20.22
C PHE A 447 -28.76 -11.40 -21.24
N ASN A 448 -29.87 -12.01 -20.78
CA ASN A 448 -30.75 -12.77 -21.66
C ASN A 448 -31.40 -11.89 -22.74
N ASP A 449 -31.81 -10.68 -22.36
CA ASP A 449 -32.22 -9.63 -23.30
C ASP A 449 -30.97 -9.04 -23.97
N PRO A 450 -30.82 -9.18 -25.31
CA PRO A 450 -29.63 -8.75 -26.04
C PRO A 450 -29.50 -7.21 -26.16
N THR A 451 -30.50 -6.46 -25.70
CA THR A 451 -30.53 -4.99 -25.74
C THR A 451 -30.08 -4.33 -24.44
N LEU A 452 -29.85 -5.10 -23.35
CA LEU A 452 -29.40 -4.56 -22.07
C LEU A 452 -27.88 -4.41 -21.98
N GLY A 453 -27.42 -3.30 -21.39
CA GLY A 453 -26.01 -3.03 -21.08
C GLY A 453 -25.83 -1.73 -20.28
N GLY A 454 -24.64 -1.52 -19.73
CA GLY A 454 -24.21 -0.28 -19.06
C GLY A 454 -23.49 0.69 -20.00
N ASP A 455 -22.47 1.40 -19.50
CA ASP A 455 -21.68 2.33 -20.30
C ASP A 455 -20.87 1.70 -21.46
N TYR A 456 -20.84 2.37 -22.62
CA TYR A 456 -20.12 1.94 -23.82
C TYR A 456 -18.62 1.72 -23.57
N TYR A 457 -17.97 2.67 -22.90
CA TYR A 457 -16.52 2.65 -22.65
C TYR A 457 -16.15 1.70 -21.51
N ARG A 458 -17.14 1.27 -20.71
CA ARG A 458 -17.00 0.18 -19.73
C ARG A 458 -17.18 -1.20 -20.36
N ASP A 459 -16.95 -1.33 -21.67
CA ASP A 459 -17.26 -2.53 -22.47
C ASP A 459 -18.74 -2.99 -22.34
N MET A 460 -19.69 -2.05 -22.18
CA MET A 460 -21.12 -2.31 -21.87
C MET A 460 -21.39 -2.95 -20.50
N CYS A 461 -20.40 -3.06 -19.63
CA CYS A 461 -20.62 -3.58 -18.29
C CYS A 461 -21.50 -2.62 -17.47
N PRO A 462 -22.55 -3.10 -16.79
CA PRO A 462 -23.36 -2.27 -15.92
C PRO A 462 -22.74 -2.13 -14.53
N ALA A 463 -22.65 -0.91 -14.02
CA ALA A 463 -22.10 -0.59 -12.70
C ALA A 463 -22.95 0.42 -11.93
N TYR A 464 -22.74 0.45 -10.61
CA TYR A 464 -23.26 1.51 -9.77
C TYR A 464 -22.47 2.81 -10.02
N VAL A 465 -23.17 3.88 -10.40
CA VAL A 465 -22.61 5.20 -10.70
C VAL A 465 -23.34 6.31 -9.92
N PRO A 466 -22.66 7.40 -9.54
CA PRO A 466 -23.29 8.54 -8.86
C PRO A 466 -24.25 9.29 -9.79
N PHE A 467 -25.24 9.97 -9.21
CA PHE A 467 -26.01 10.98 -9.94
C PHE A 467 -25.20 12.26 -10.12
N THR A 468 -25.01 12.66 -11.38
CA THR A 468 -24.25 13.83 -11.82
C THR A 468 -25.09 14.67 -12.80
N GLY A 469 -25.98 15.52 -12.29
CA GLY A 469 -26.87 16.34 -13.13
C GLY A 469 -27.35 17.63 -12.47
N THR A 470 -27.89 18.54 -13.28
CA THR A 470 -28.38 19.87 -12.88
C THR A 470 -29.88 19.92 -12.57
N ALA A 471 -30.54 18.76 -12.43
CA ALA A 471 -31.97 18.64 -12.18
C ALA A 471 -32.24 17.71 -10.99
N ASN A 472 -32.28 18.29 -9.78
CA ASN A 472 -32.68 17.71 -8.48
C ASN A 472 -32.09 16.34 -8.08
N THR A 473 -31.07 15.86 -8.78
CA THR A 473 -30.39 14.58 -8.52
C THR A 473 -28.88 14.79 -8.54
N TYR A 474 -28.37 15.38 -7.45
CA TYR A 474 -26.96 15.44 -7.13
C TYR A 474 -26.69 14.56 -5.92
N SER A 475 -25.63 13.75 -5.95
CA SER A 475 -25.52 12.61 -5.03
C SER A 475 -24.35 12.62 -4.06
N TYR A 476 -23.29 13.41 -4.29
CA TYR A 476 -22.15 13.46 -3.37
C TYR A 476 -22.50 14.28 -2.14
N CYS A 477 -22.47 13.67 -0.96
CA CYS A 477 -22.99 14.29 0.26
C CYS A 477 -22.11 15.44 0.78
N ASN A 478 -20.80 15.39 0.52
CA ASN A 478 -19.82 16.39 0.99
C ASN A 478 -19.63 17.58 0.03
N THR A 479 -20.73 18.18 -0.45
CA THR A 479 -20.70 19.36 -1.34
C THR A 479 -21.60 20.48 -0.81
N PRO A 480 -21.13 21.29 0.16
CA PRO A 480 -21.93 22.36 0.77
C PRO A 480 -22.51 23.36 -0.24
N GLU A 481 -21.90 23.51 -1.42
CA GLU A 481 -22.38 24.35 -2.51
C GLU A 481 -23.75 23.91 -3.07
N LYS A 482 -24.14 22.65 -2.84
CA LYS A 482 -25.43 22.08 -3.27
C LYS A 482 -26.55 22.21 -2.23
N GLU A 483 -26.24 22.59 -0.99
CA GLU A 483 -27.26 22.74 0.05
C GLU A 483 -28.28 23.85 -0.28
N SER A 484 -27.84 24.94 -0.90
CA SER A 484 -28.74 26.02 -1.33
C SER A 484 -29.69 25.66 -2.48
N GLU A 485 -29.49 24.51 -3.13
CA GLU A 485 -30.40 23.98 -4.17
C GLU A 485 -31.52 23.11 -3.56
N VAL A 486 -31.42 22.72 -2.28
CA VAL A 486 -32.39 21.85 -1.61
C VAL A 486 -33.66 22.62 -1.26
N GLN A 487 -34.78 22.26 -1.89
CA GLN A 487 -36.09 22.87 -1.63
C GLN A 487 -36.77 22.24 -0.38
N PRO A 488 -37.06 22.99 0.71
CA PRO A 488 -37.58 22.41 1.95
C PRO A 488 -38.94 21.69 1.82
N LYS A 489 -39.76 22.07 0.83
CA LYS A 489 -41.06 21.44 0.55
C LYS A 489 -40.93 20.12 -0.23
N GLU A 490 -39.82 19.93 -0.94
CA GLU A 490 -39.56 18.76 -1.79
C GLU A 490 -38.51 17.81 -1.18
N ASN A 491 -37.90 18.17 -0.04
CA ASN A 491 -36.85 17.38 0.62
C ASN A 491 -37.40 16.21 1.47
N TYR A 492 -38.31 15.41 0.92
CA TYR A 492 -38.94 14.27 1.62
C TYR A 492 -37.96 13.14 2.00
N MET A 493 -36.74 13.17 1.47
CA MET A 493 -35.63 12.25 1.76
C MET A 493 -34.67 12.75 2.85
N LEU A 494 -34.90 13.96 3.37
CA LEU A 494 -34.07 14.62 4.39
C LEU A 494 -32.60 14.77 3.97
N HIS A 495 -32.35 15.09 2.70
CA HIS A 495 -31.01 15.41 2.20
C HIS A 495 -30.45 16.65 2.92
N TYR A 496 -29.18 16.54 3.30
CA TYR A 496 -28.31 17.64 3.71
C TYR A 496 -26.98 17.46 2.98
N PHE A 497 -26.46 18.53 2.37
CA PHE A 497 -25.17 18.53 1.70
C PHE A 497 -24.18 19.43 2.45
N GLY A 498 -22.98 18.93 2.75
CA GLY A 498 -21.98 19.69 3.49
C GLY A 498 -20.86 18.85 4.08
N ASN A 499 -19.86 19.52 4.65
CA ASN A 499 -18.63 18.88 5.12
C ASN A 499 -18.87 17.82 6.23
N SER A 500 -19.93 17.98 7.02
CA SER A 500 -20.38 17.02 8.04
C SER A 500 -21.59 16.18 7.58
N SER A 501 -21.70 15.92 6.27
CA SER A 501 -22.73 15.07 5.69
C SER A 501 -22.15 13.76 5.16
N MET A 502 -22.93 12.68 5.33
CA MET A 502 -22.58 11.36 4.86
C MET A 502 -23.75 10.66 4.17
N CYS A 503 -23.46 9.75 3.25
CA CYS A 503 -24.50 8.90 2.66
C CYS A 503 -24.97 7.83 3.66
N ILE A 504 -26.27 7.77 3.89
CA ILE A 504 -26.95 6.77 4.72
C ILE A 504 -27.83 5.88 3.83
N ASN A 505 -27.59 4.57 3.89
CA ASN A 505 -28.48 3.59 3.26
C ASN A 505 -29.80 3.51 4.05
N HIS A 506 -30.91 3.40 3.34
CA HIS A 506 -32.23 3.17 3.93
C HIS A 506 -32.50 1.66 3.99
N ASP A 507 -33.47 1.26 4.81
CA ASP A 507 -33.95 -0.12 4.82
C ASP A 507 -34.69 -0.44 3.50
N SER A 508 -34.15 -1.39 2.74
CA SER A 508 -34.77 -1.85 1.49
C SER A 508 -35.97 -2.78 1.70
N THR A 509 -36.21 -3.22 2.95
CA THR A 509 -37.32 -4.12 3.30
C THR A 509 -38.59 -3.39 3.79
N ARG A 510 -38.52 -2.06 3.92
CA ARG A 510 -39.64 -1.20 4.34
C ARG A 510 -39.82 -0.04 3.36
N ASP A 511 -41.04 0.47 3.30
CA ASP A 511 -41.36 1.62 2.46
C ASP A 511 -41.08 2.93 3.18
N TRP A 512 -40.57 3.91 2.43
CA TRP A 512 -40.30 5.25 2.92
C TRP A 512 -41.56 6.09 2.70
N LEU A 513 -42.43 6.09 3.71
CA LEU A 513 -43.75 6.71 3.61
C LEU A 513 -43.64 8.22 3.81
N VAL A 514 -44.27 8.98 2.91
CA VAL A 514 -44.35 10.44 2.97
C VAL A 514 -45.82 10.84 3.03
N ILE A 515 -46.18 11.59 4.07
CA ILE A 515 -47.54 12.07 4.32
C ILE A 515 -47.54 13.58 4.19
N HIS A 516 -48.33 14.10 3.25
CA HIS A 516 -48.49 15.53 2.99
C HIS A 516 -49.99 15.87 3.05
N GLU A 517 -50.38 16.81 3.92
CA GLU A 517 -51.76 17.33 4.03
C GLU A 517 -52.88 16.25 4.14
N HIS A 518 -52.55 15.10 4.72
CA HIS A 518 -53.36 13.86 4.92
C HIS A 518 -53.37 12.85 3.77
N ASP A 519 -52.74 13.14 2.62
CA ASP A 519 -52.51 12.17 1.55
C ASP A 519 -51.18 11.42 1.75
N ILE A 520 -51.18 10.12 1.42
CA ILE A 520 -49.97 9.29 1.37
C ILE A 520 -49.42 9.37 -0.05
N LEU A 521 -48.22 9.94 -0.20
CA LEU A 521 -47.48 9.93 -1.45
C LEU A 521 -46.77 8.58 -1.60
N ASP A 522 -47.21 7.77 -2.55
CA ASP A 522 -46.48 6.57 -3.00
C ASP A 522 -45.29 7.01 -3.86
N VAL A 523 -44.20 7.37 -3.18
CA VAL A 523 -42.95 7.78 -3.82
C VAL A 523 -42.06 6.56 -3.98
N SER A 524 -41.66 6.28 -5.23
CA SER A 524 -40.63 5.27 -5.56
C SER A 524 -39.22 5.75 -5.18
N SER A 525 -39.06 6.12 -3.91
CA SER A 525 -37.96 6.88 -3.36
C SER A 525 -36.61 6.15 -3.44
N PRO A 526 -35.50 6.91 -3.62
CA PRO A 526 -34.15 6.39 -3.43
C PRO A 526 -34.02 5.64 -2.09
N LYS A 527 -33.37 4.48 -2.07
CA LYS A 527 -33.07 3.74 -0.82
C LYS A 527 -31.77 4.23 -0.15
N SER A 528 -31.43 5.51 -0.32
CA SER A 528 -30.31 6.19 0.33
C SER A 528 -30.49 7.71 0.29
N SER A 529 -30.00 8.43 1.31
CA SER A 529 -29.92 9.90 1.29
C SER A 529 -28.71 10.43 2.04
N CYS A 530 -28.39 11.71 1.85
CA CYS A 530 -27.27 12.39 2.50
C CYS A 530 -27.73 13.00 3.83
N MET A 531 -27.10 12.66 4.95
CA MET A 531 -27.53 13.11 6.28
C MET A 531 -26.40 13.78 7.06
N LYS A 532 -26.76 14.85 7.78
CA LYS A 532 -25.86 15.55 8.70
C LYS A 532 -25.57 14.71 9.94
N HIS A 533 -24.34 14.74 10.43
CA HIS A 533 -23.95 14.05 11.66
C HIS A 533 -23.06 14.88 12.59
N ILE A 534 -23.01 14.47 13.87
CA ILE A 534 -22.13 14.97 14.93
C ILE A 534 -21.60 13.78 15.73
N CYS A 535 -20.42 13.92 16.33
CA CYS A 535 -19.79 12.94 17.22
C CYS A 535 -19.59 13.52 18.63
N THR A 536 -19.98 12.81 19.67
CA THR A 536 -19.83 13.25 21.08
C THR A 536 -19.20 12.18 21.96
N GLU A 537 -18.48 12.61 23.01
CA GLU A 537 -17.72 11.67 23.86
C GLU A 537 -18.58 10.75 24.74
N LYS A 538 -19.81 11.18 25.01
CA LYS A 538 -20.74 10.54 25.93
C LYS A 538 -21.78 9.68 25.22
N GLU A 539 -22.21 10.10 24.02
CA GLU A 539 -23.41 9.55 23.35
C GLU A 539 -23.09 8.97 21.95
N GLY A 540 -21.91 9.26 21.39
CA GLY A 540 -21.42 8.63 20.17
C GLY A 540 -21.82 9.38 18.91
N LEU A 541 -22.40 8.68 17.94
CA LEU A 541 -22.80 9.23 16.64
C LEU A 541 -24.24 9.73 16.72
N ILE A 542 -24.46 10.98 16.31
CA ILE A 542 -25.76 11.62 16.31
C ILE A 542 -26.06 12.10 14.89
N LEU A 543 -27.17 11.64 14.29
CA LEU A 543 -27.69 12.18 13.04
C LEU A 543 -28.61 13.36 13.34
N ILE A 544 -28.49 14.44 12.55
CA ILE A 544 -29.29 15.66 12.70
C ILE A 544 -30.33 15.71 11.58
N LEU A 545 -31.61 15.71 11.96
CA LEU A 545 -32.76 15.59 11.08
C LEU A 545 -33.72 16.75 11.35
N GLY A 546 -33.46 17.89 10.71
CA GLY A 546 -34.08 19.17 11.09
C GLY A 546 -33.70 19.53 12.53
N ASP A 547 -34.71 19.83 13.36
CA ASP A 547 -34.54 20.16 14.78
C ASP A 547 -34.43 18.92 15.68
N LYS A 548 -34.39 17.70 15.13
CA LYS A 548 -34.27 16.45 15.88
C LYS A 548 -32.87 15.86 15.82
N GLU A 549 -32.41 15.42 16.97
CA GLU A 549 -31.19 14.61 17.12
C GLU A 549 -31.55 13.13 17.25
N LEU A 550 -30.83 12.27 16.52
CA LEU A 550 -31.04 10.83 16.49
C LEU A 550 -29.71 10.11 16.79
N VAL A 551 -29.58 9.62 18.02
CA VAL A 551 -28.37 8.93 18.48
C VAL A 551 -28.30 7.53 17.85
N CYS A 552 -27.34 7.31 16.97
CA CYS A 552 -27.02 6.01 16.41
C CYS A 552 -26.32 5.13 17.48
N PRO A 553 -26.78 3.89 17.74
CA PRO A 553 -26.10 2.95 18.63
C PRO A 553 -24.64 2.73 18.22
N LEU A 554 -23.76 2.55 19.22
CA LEU A 554 -22.30 2.53 19.03
C LEU A 554 -21.79 1.54 17.96
N LYS A 555 -22.55 0.48 17.69
CA LYS A 555 -22.20 -0.62 16.79
C LYS A 555 -23.08 -0.70 15.53
N GLY A 556 -23.95 0.30 15.32
CA GLY A 556 -24.79 0.46 14.13
C GLY A 556 -26.05 -0.42 14.19
N LYS A 557 -27.18 0.11 13.73
CA LYS A 557 -28.46 -0.60 13.73
C LYS A 557 -29.43 0.01 12.71
N TYR A 558 -30.42 -0.75 12.29
CA TYR A 558 -31.66 -0.19 11.77
C TYR A 558 -32.31 0.68 12.85
N ILE A 559 -32.69 1.90 12.51
CA ILE A 559 -33.45 2.80 13.38
C ILE A 559 -34.70 3.25 12.63
N ASP A 560 -35.83 3.05 13.28
CA ASP A 560 -37.14 3.49 12.80
C ASP A 560 -37.27 4.99 13.08
N LEU A 561 -37.46 5.76 12.03
CA LEU A 561 -37.50 7.21 12.03
C LEU A 561 -38.95 7.67 11.87
N LEU A 562 -39.44 8.45 12.83
CA LEU A 562 -40.66 9.25 12.69
C LEU A 562 -40.33 10.75 12.73
N PHE A 563 -40.23 11.34 11.55
CA PHE A 563 -40.05 12.78 11.38
C PHE A 563 -41.40 13.45 11.10
N ARG A 564 -41.67 14.55 11.81
CA ARG A 564 -42.85 15.39 11.61
C ARG A 564 -42.34 16.81 11.37
N GLY A 565 -42.28 17.22 10.10
CA GLY A 565 -41.90 18.57 9.69
C GLY A 565 -43.12 19.44 9.41
N SER A 566 -42.88 20.73 9.17
CA SER A 566 -43.93 21.72 8.89
C SER A 566 -44.64 21.56 7.54
N TYR A 567 -44.09 20.75 6.63
CA TYR A 567 -44.63 20.50 5.28
C TYR A 567 -45.05 19.04 5.06
N PHE A 568 -44.30 18.09 5.60
CA PHE A 568 -44.59 16.67 5.48
C PHE A 568 -44.21 15.93 6.77
N SER A 569 -44.85 14.79 7.00
CA SER A 569 -44.37 13.78 7.94
C SER A 569 -43.80 12.61 7.16
N THR A 570 -42.67 12.05 7.58
CA THR A 570 -42.14 10.82 7.00
C THR A 570 -41.89 9.76 8.06
N ASN A 571 -42.19 8.52 7.68
CA ASN A 571 -41.98 7.32 8.47
C ASN A 571 -41.22 6.31 7.61
N GLY A 572 -40.10 5.81 8.14
CA GLY A 572 -39.22 4.88 7.43
C GLY A 572 -38.15 4.36 8.36
N SER A 573 -37.21 3.56 7.82
CA SER A 573 -36.11 3.01 8.61
C SER A 573 -34.78 3.28 7.91
N ILE A 574 -33.80 3.77 8.67
CA ILE A 574 -32.44 4.05 8.18
C ILE A 574 -31.44 3.08 8.79
N ILE A 575 -30.36 2.81 8.06
CA ILE A 575 -29.27 1.96 8.53
C ILE A 575 -28.19 2.89 9.12
N CYS A 576 -28.25 3.13 10.43
CA CYS A 576 -27.18 3.84 11.12
C CYS A 576 -25.87 3.05 10.94
N PRO A 577 -24.79 3.67 10.44
CA PRO A 577 -23.48 3.07 10.47
C PRO A 577 -23.06 2.84 11.94
N PRO A 578 -22.14 1.90 12.21
CA PRO A 578 -21.45 1.86 13.48
C PRO A 578 -20.92 3.24 13.85
N CYS A 579 -21.19 3.71 15.07
CA CYS A 579 -20.65 4.98 15.56
C CYS A 579 -19.14 5.04 15.36
N ARG A 580 -18.45 3.91 15.57
CA ARG A 580 -17.02 3.81 15.32
C ARG A 580 -16.59 4.20 13.92
N ASP A 581 -17.36 3.87 12.89
CA ASP A 581 -17.05 4.16 11.49
C ASP A 581 -17.07 5.67 11.21
N ILE A 582 -17.60 6.47 12.15
CA ILE A 582 -17.77 7.94 12.05
C ILE A 582 -17.11 8.73 13.22
N CYS A 583 -16.97 8.15 14.43
CA CYS A 583 -16.64 8.83 15.70
C CYS A 583 -15.68 8.02 16.60
N LYS A 584 -14.90 8.69 17.47
CA LYS A 584 -13.77 8.05 18.20
C LYS A 584 -13.54 8.58 19.63
N ILE A 585 -13.60 7.75 20.69
CA ILE A 585 -13.25 8.09 22.11
C ILE A 585 -12.51 6.94 22.86
N HIS A 586 -11.80 7.22 23.98
CA HIS A 586 -10.99 6.30 24.86
C HIS A 586 -11.36 6.42 26.36
N ALA A 587 -10.92 5.46 27.21
CA ALA A 587 -11.15 5.49 28.68
C ALA A 587 -9.99 4.90 29.51
N THR A 588 -9.48 5.65 30.51
CA THR A 588 -8.56 5.18 31.59
C THR A 588 -8.53 6.14 32.79
N SER A 589 -8.57 5.65 34.05
CA SER A 589 -7.82 6.22 35.21
C SER A 589 -7.97 5.38 36.49
N TYR A 590 -6.88 5.11 37.23
CA TYR A 590 -6.60 5.66 38.59
C TYR A 590 -5.34 5.07 39.28
N SER A 591 -4.77 5.87 40.19
CA SER A 591 -3.85 5.53 41.31
C SER A 591 -2.33 5.76 41.12
N SER A 592 -1.75 6.53 42.05
CA SER A 592 -0.32 6.87 42.14
C SER A 592 0.12 7.07 43.61
N ARG A 593 1.41 6.90 43.92
CA ARG A 593 2.09 7.44 45.12
C ARG A 593 3.63 7.43 44.95
N PHE A 594 4.29 8.49 45.41
CA PHE A 594 5.71 8.81 45.14
C PHE A 594 6.72 8.19 46.13
N LYS A 595 7.93 7.89 45.66
CA LYS A 595 9.21 7.94 46.41
C LYS A 595 10.36 8.37 45.50
N ARG A 596 11.37 9.05 46.07
CA ARG A 596 12.55 9.61 45.37
C ARG A 596 13.36 8.51 44.67
N SER A 597 13.72 8.71 43.40
CA SER A 597 14.44 7.72 42.58
C SER A 597 15.91 8.08 42.32
N ALA A 598 16.66 7.08 41.88
CA ALA A 598 17.90 7.21 41.10
C ALA A 598 17.71 8.15 39.88
N PRO A 599 18.81 8.60 39.19
CA PRO A 599 18.68 9.22 37.87
C PRO A 599 17.73 8.41 37.01
N ASP A 600 16.72 9.08 36.43
CA ASP A 600 15.66 8.41 35.69
C ASP A 600 16.24 7.80 34.42
N THR A 601 16.44 6.48 34.45
CA THR A 601 16.89 5.71 33.29
C THR A 601 15.75 5.40 32.33
N GLY A 602 14.48 5.67 32.68
CA GLY A 602 13.34 5.41 31.80
C GLY A 602 13.46 6.21 30.50
N LEU A 603 13.17 5.58 29.36
CA LEU A 603 13.21 6.23 28.06
C LEU A 603 12.14 7.33 28.03
N LYS A 604 12.49 8.50 27.48
CA LYS A 604 11.56 9.64 27.34
C LYS A 604 11.52 10.15 25.92
N PHE A 605 10.32 10.24 25.33
CA PHE A 605 10.14 10.78 24.00
C PHE A 605 9.97 12.30 24.03
N LEU A 606 10.80 13.00 23.27
CA LEU A 606 10.61 14.38 22.89
C LEU A 606 9.91 14.35 21.54
N ILE A 607 8.65 14.78 21.51
CA ILE A 607 7.77 14.58 20.36
C ILE A 607 7.67 15.88 19.57
N GLU A 608 8.23 15.88 18.36
CA GLU A 608 8.05 16.96 17.39
C GLU A 608 6.97 16.54 16.39
N TYR A 609 5.76 17.08 16.55
CA TYR A 609 4.68 16.85 15.58
C TYR A 609 4.90 17.74 14.35
N THR A 610 5.02 17.14 13.17
CA THR A 610 5.20 17.90 11.92
C THR A 610 3.99 18.79 11.63
N SER A 611 4.16 19.82 10.80
CA SER A 611 3.01 20.62 10.34
C SER A 611 1.99 19.79 9.55
N SER A 612 2.43 18.75 8.84
CA SER A 612 1.54 17.79 8.16
C SER A 612 0.70 16.99 9.16
N PHE A 613 1.30 16.49 10.24
CA PHE A 613 0.58 15.79 11.31
C PHE A 613 -0.37 16.72 12.08
N GLN A 614 0.08 17.92 12.45
CA GLN A 614 -0.72 18.94 13.14
C GLN A 614 -1.92 19.43 12.30
N SER A 615 -1.77 19.48 10.97
CA SER A 615 -2.84 19.87 10.04
C SER A 615 -3.77 18.71 9.65
N ASN A 616 -3.49 17.48 10.07
CA ASN A 616 -4.37 16.34 9.84
C ASN A 616 -5.73 16.58 10.54
N PRO A 617 -6.89 16.44 9.88
CA PRO A 617 -8.21 16.66 10.51
C PRO A 617 -8.47 15.75 11.72
N LEU A 618 -7.74 14.65 11.80
CA LEU A 618 -7.81 13.65 12.84
C LEU A 618 -6.72 13.84 13.91
N PHE A 619 -5.88 14.88 13.83
CA PHE A 619 -4.68 15.14 14.66
C PHE A 619 -4.88 14.81 16.13
N GLU A 620 -5.75 15.53 16.86
CA GLU A 620 -5.94 15.29 18.30
C GLU A 620 -6.44 13.87 18.60
N GLN A 621 -7.22 13.29 17.70
CA GLN A 621 -7.72 11.92 17.84
C GLN A 621 -6.63 10.88 17.55
N ILE A 622 -5.75 11.06 16.57
CA ILE A 622 -4.61 10.15 16.32
C ILE A 622 -3.58 10.29 17.44
N LYS A 623 -3.27 11.53 17.84
CA LYS A 623 -2.40 11.88 18.96
C LYS A 623 -2.83 11.22 20.27
N THR A 624 -4.07 11.40 20.70
CA THR A 624 -4.54 10.88 21.99
C THR A 624 -4.86 9.39 22.00
N LYS A 625 -5.22 8.80 20.85
CA LYS A 625 -5.73 7.42 20.76
C LYS A 625 -4.70 6.42 20.28
N ILE A 626 -3.70 6.86 19.51
CA ILE A 626 -2.71 6.00 18.87
C ILE A 626 -1.29 6.39 19.32
N VAL A 627 -0.85 7.61 19.01
CA VAL A 627 0.55 8.03 19.23
C VAL A 627 0.92 8.03 20.71
N LEU A 628 0.18 8.76 21.55
CA LEU A 628 0.50 8.86 22.97
C LEU A 628 0.40 7.50 23.70
N PRO A 629 -0.63 6.65 23.48
CA PRO A 629 -0.65 5.30 24.03
C PRO A 629 0.53 4.42 23.59
N ALA A 630 0.90 4.44 22.30
CA ALA A 630 1.99 3.63 21.77
C ALA A 630 3.38 4.10 22.24
N LEU A 631 3.62 5.41 22.31
CA LEU A 631 4.84 5.95 22.93
C LEU A 631 4.89 5.65 24.43
N THR A 632 3.77 5.77 25.14
CA THR A 632 3.67 5.42 26.57
C THR A 632 4.01 3.95 26.82
N TYR A 633 3.60 3.03 25.93
CA TYR A 633 4.02 1.64 26.00
C TYR A 633 5.55 1.51 25.97
N TRP A 634 6.21 2.16 25.01
CA TRP A 634 7.67 2.11 24.89
C TRP A 634 8.41 2.80 26.07
N GLU A 635 7.89 3.91 26.63
CA GLU A 635 8.46 4.55 27.84
C GLU A 635 8.34 3.68 29.11
N GLN A 636 7.29 2.86 29.21
CA GLN A 636 7.10 1.92 30.33
C GLN A 636 7.91 0.62 30.15
N THR A 637 8.31 0.33 28.91
CA THR A 637 8.99 -0.90 28.51
C THR A 637 10.51 -0.76 28.45
N LEU A 638 11.02 0.41 28.04
CA LEU A 638 12.45 0.63 27.82
C LEU A 638 13.03 1.70 28.75
N GLY A 639 14.25 1.45 29.22
CA GLY A 639 15.15 2.46 29.77
C GLY A 639 16.47 2.50 29.01
N VAL A 640 17.23 3.58 29.14
CA VAL A 640 18.55 3.73 28.51
C VAL A 640 19.62 3.10 29.40
N LYS A 641 20.38 2.14 28.85
CA LYS A 641 21.33 1.31 29.61
C LYS A 641 22.59 2.05 30.04
N LYS A 642 23.06 3.00 29.22
CA LYS A 642 24.23 3.83 29.49
C LYS A 642 23.86 5.29 29.19
N LEU A 643 23.63 6.06 30.26
CA LEU A 643 23.37 7.49 30.16
C LEU A 643 24.68 8.25 29.88
N SER A 644 24.63 9.18 28.93
CA SER A 644 25.66 10.21 28.75
C SER A 644 25.68 11.17 29.95
N SER A 645 26.86 11.72 30.27
CA SER A 645 27.04 12.69 31.37
C SER A 645 26.55 14.10 31.05
N GLU A 646 26.32 14.38 29.76
CA GLU A 646 25.75 15.62 29.24
C GLU A 646 24.57 15.31 28.32
N ASN A 647 23.78 16.34 28.01
CA ASN A 647 22.77 16.26 26.96
C ASN A 647 23.40 15.95 25.59
N ILE A 648 22.72 15.07 24.87
CA ILE A 648 23.10 14.53 23.57
C ILE A 648 22.79 15.59 22.52
N VAL A 649 23.81 16.02 21.78
CA VAL A 649 23.65 16.97 20.66
C VAL A 649 23.78 16.23 19.34
N LEU A 650 22.84 16.51 18.43
CA LEU A 650 22.78 15.90 17.11
C LEU A 650 23.76 16.61 16.16
N GLU A 651 24.47 15.85 15.34
CA GLU A 651 25.47 16.41 14.44
C GLU A 651 24.82 17.04 13.19
N ARG A 652 25.43 18.11 12.68
CA ARG A 652 24.93 18.79 11.49
C ARG A 652 25.28 18.01 10.21
N GLN A 653 24.36 18.00 9.25
CA GLN A 653 24.63 17.46 7.91
C GLN A 653 25.73 18.28 7.22
N CYS A 654 26.65 17.61 6.54
CA CYS A 654 27.75 18.24 5.82
C CYS A 654 27.36 18.64 4.40
N LEU A 655 27.86 19.79 3.94
CA LEU A 655 27.70 20.23 2.56
C LEU A 655 28.24 19.16 1.61
N ASN A 656 27.41 18.76 0.64
CA ASN A 656 27.67 17.66 -0.30
C ASN A 656 27.94 16.28 0.35
N GLY A 657 27.62 16.09 1.63
CA GLY A 657 27.85 14.83 2.37
C GLY A 657 29.31 14.50 2.66
N GLN A 658 30.27 15.37 2.32
CA GLN A 658 31.69 15.07 2.45
C GLN A 658 32.19 15.24 3.89
N THR A 659 32.67 14.14 4.46
CA THR A 659 33.20 14.06 5.83
C THR A 659 34.67 13.61 5.85
N SER A 660 35.37 13.98 6.92
CA SER A 660 36.66 13.43 7.32
C SER A 660 36.63 13.02 8.79
N TYR A 661 37.36 11.95 9.11
CA TYR A 661 37.51 11.46 10.47
C TYR A 661 38.83 11.98 11.04
N VAL A 662 38.75 12.68 12.18
CA VAL A 662 39.90 13.23 12.88
C VAL A 662 40.07 12.48 14.20
N LYS A 663 41.19 11.76 14.32
CA LYS A 663 41.55 11.04 15.54
C LYS A 663 42.43 11.90 16.43
N TRP A 664 41.93 12.21 17.62
CA TRP A 664 42.63 13.00 18.63
C TRP A 664 43.65 12.15 19.41
N PRO A 665 44.67 12.77 20.05
CA PRO A 665 45.70 12.04 20.80
C PRO A 665 45.19 11.19 21.98
N ASN A 666 44.00 11.52 22.50
CA ASN A 666 43.30 10.74 23.53
C ASN A 666 42.53 9.51 22.97
N GLY A 667 42.61 9.27 21.66
CA GLY A 667 41.92 8.18 20.96
C GLY A 667 40.51 8.50 20.46
N THR A 668 39.92 9.64 20.82
CA THR A 668 38.58 10.04 20.37
C THR A 668 38.58 10.36 18.86
N ILE A 669 37.62 9.81 18.13
CA ILE A 669 37.46 10.04 16.67
C ILE A 669 36.28 10.99 16.46
N GLY A 670 36.51 12.18 15.89
CA GLY A 670 35.46 13.12 15.53
C GLY A 670 35.21 13.16 14.03
N THR A 671 33.94 13.19 13.62
CA THR A 671 33.54 13.46 12.23
C THR A 671 33.47 14.97 11.99
N TYR A 672 34.09 15.45 10.92
CA TYR A 672 34.10 16.86 10.51
C TYR A 672 33.71 16.99 9.04
N CYS A 673 32.99 18.06 8.70
CA CYS A 673 32.63 18.36 7.32
C CYS A 673 33.79 18.97 6.54
N ASN A 674 34.02 18.50 5.31
CA ASN A 674 35.15 18.96 4.49
C ASN A 674 34.92 20.35 3.88
N SER A 675 33.66 20.73 3.67
CA SER A 675 33.27 21.97 3.01
C SER A 675 32.27 22.80 3.82
N GLY A 676 32.20 22.56 5.14
CA GLY A 676 31.21 23.14 6.05
C GLY A 676 29.90 22.37 6.12
N CYS A 677 28.96 22.88 6.90
CA CYS A 677 27.68 22.23 7.19
C CYS A 677 26.51 22.86 6.43
N GLU A 678 25.48 22.05 6.18
CA GLU A 678 24.20 22.51 5.66
C GLU A 678 23.52 23.51 6.61
N ASN A 679 22.90 24.55 6.06
CA ASN A 679 22.17 25.55 6.83
C ASN A 679 20.97 24.96 7.60
N ILE A 680 20.40 23.87 7.09
CA ILE A 680 19.29 23.12 7.70
C ILE A 680 19.69 21.64 7.74
N THR A 681 19.82 21.09 8.95
CA THR A 681 19.99 19.65 9.15
C THR A 681 18.62 18.99 9.29
N ARG A 682 18.41 17.83 8.65
CA ARG A 682 17.11 17.14 8.62
C ARG A 682 17.17 15.70 9.14
N CYS A 683 16.05 15.26 9.71
CA CYS A 683 15.70 13.86 9.98
C CYS A 683 14.64 13.47 8.93
N PHE A 684 15.03 12.66 7.94
CA PHE A 684 14.28 12.51 6.67
C PHE A 684 13.91 13.87 6.05
N THR A 685 12.62 14.18 5.95
CA THR A 685 12.13 15.46 5.43
C THR A 685 12.19 16.59 6.44
N GLU A 686 12.20 16.28 7.74
CA GLU A 686 11.89 17.25 8.79
C GLU A 686 13.13 17.98 9.31
N PRO A 687 13.10 19.33 9.40
CA PRO A 687 14.21 20.11 9.91
C PRO A 687 14.38 19.87 11.42
N ILE A 688 15.59 19.50 11.85
CA ILE A 688 15.90 19.34 13.27
C ILE A 688 16.03 20.72 13.91
N PRO A 689 15.25 21.04 14.97
CA PRO A 689 15.36 22.32 15.67
C PRO A 689 16.77 22.57 16.23
N SER A 690 17.24 23.83 16.13
CA SER A 690 18.62 24.20 16.46
C SER A 690 19.00 23.98 17.92
N ASN A 691 18.03 23.94 18.84
CA ASN A 691 18.24 23.59 20.24
C ASN A 691 18.70 22.14 20.46
N TYR A 692 18.51 21.23 19.50
CA TYR A 692 19.03 19.86 19.59
C TYR A 692 20.37 19.67 18.83
N LEU A 693 20.77 20.63 17.99
CA LEU A 693 21.94 20.52 17.12
C LEU A 693 23.24 20.97 17.79
N ASN A 694 24.34 20.35 17.39
CA ASN A 694 25.69 20.77 17.72
C ASN A 694 26.11 22.01 16.90
N GLY A 695 27.22 22.65 17.28
CA GLY A 695 27.90 23.61 16.40
C GLY A 695 28.41 22.94 15.12
N CYS A 696 28.58 23.68 14.03
CA CYS A 696 29.07 23.13 12.77
C CYS A 696 30.55 22.72 12.88
N LYS A 697 30.80 21.40 12.88
CA LYS A 697 32.15 20.82 12.84
C LYS A 697 32.67 20.80 11.40
N GLN A 698 33.72 21.58 11.11
CA GLN A 698 34.32 21.62 9.77
C GLN A 698 35.85 21.70 9.79
N LEU A 699 36.47 21.28 8.70
CA LEU A 699 37.90 21.50 8.45
C LEU A 699 38.12 22.88 7.80
N SER A 700 38.79 23.78 8.52
CA SER A 700 39.24 25.07 7.98
C SER A 700 40.74 25.02 7.78
N GLY A 701 41.21 25.04 6.52
CA GLY A 701 42.64 24.91 6.20
C GLY A 701 43.27 23.62 6.75
N ASN A 702 42.57 22.49 6.67
CA ASN A 702 42.89 21.19 7.30
C ASN A 702 42.92 21.16 8.84
N HIS A 703 42.53 22.24 9.53
CA HIS A 703 42.39 22.25 10.99
C HIS A 703 40.93 22.04 11.42
N PRO A 704 40.65 21.18 12.43
CA PRO A 704 39.31 20.98 12.95
C PRO A 704 38.80 22.25 13.66
N THR A 705 37.62 22.73 13.26
CA THR A 705 36.98 23.92 13.83
C THR A 705 35.51 23.65 14.12
N ILE A 706 34.93 24.38 15.06
CA ILE A 706 33.49 24.38 15.35
C ILE A 706 32.98 25.81 15.21
N GLN A 707 31.93 26.02 14.42
CA GLN A 707 31.31 27.34 14.18
C GLN A 707 29.82 27.36 14.53
N GLY A 708 29.36 28.48 15.08
CA GLY A 708 27.99 28.65 15.55
C GLY A 708 27.72 27.95 16.89
N ASP A 709 26.55 28.23 17.45
CA ASP A 709 26.20 27.83 18.83
C ASP A 709 25.85 26.34 18.95
N ARG A 710 26.22 25.75 20.10
CA ARG A 710 25.77 24.42 20.53
C ARG A 710 24.39 24.56 21.20
N GLY A 711 23.40 23.80 20.75
CA GLY A 711 22.09 23.72 21.37
C GLY A 711 22.10 23.06 22.76
N LEU A 712 20.98 23.13 23.46
CA LEU A 712 20.76 22.49 24.77
C LEU A 712 20.84 20.96 24.71
N GLY A 713 20.57 20.36 23.55
CA GLY A 713 20.59 18.91 23.34
C GLY A 713 19.37 18.17 23.92
N ILE A 714 19.33 16.87 23.64
CA ILE A 714 18.37 15.89 24.15
C ILE A 714 18.87 15.38 25.52
N PRO A 715 18.02 15.22 26.55
CA PRO A 715 18.42 14.61 27.81
C PRO A 715 19.07 13.22 27.62
N PRO A 716 19.96 12.74 28.52
CA PRO A 716 20.65 11.47 28.35
C PRO A 716 19.74 10.24 28.17
N ASN A 717 18.58 10.24 28.83
CA ASN A 717 17.53 9.21 28.70
C ASN A 717 16.49 9.50 27.60
N GLY A 718 16.70 10.57 26.84
CA GLY A 718 15.77 11.05 25.82
C GLY A 718 15.91 10.35 24.47
N TYR A 719 14.86 10.48 23.67
CA TYR A 719 14.77 10.14 22.25
C TYR A 719 13.91 11.18 21.54
N LEU A 720 14.42 11.79 20.47
CA LEU A 720 13.68 12.76 19.64
C LEU A 720 12.91 12.03 18.55
N ILE A 721 11.58 12.06 18.58
CA ILE A 721 10.73 11.43 17.56
C ILE A 721 9.96 12.51 16.80
N PHE A 722 10.19 12.54 15.48
CA PHE A 722 9.35 13.30 14.56
C PHE A 722 8.14 12.43 14.21
N VAL A 723 6.94 12.89 14.62
CA VAL A 723 5.68 12.20 14.33
C VAL A 723 5.00 12.92 13.19
N ASP A 724 4.94 12.24 12.05
CA ASP A 724 4.40 12.73 10.82
C ASP A 724 3.13 11.96 10.42
N ALA A 725 2.27 12.63 9.67
CA ALA A 725 1.23 12.03 8.85
C ALA A 725 1.18 12.84 7.55
N SER A 726 2.35 12.99 6.94
CA SER A 726 2.44 13.41 5.57
C SER A 726 2.06 12.19 4.74
N GLN A 727 1.23 12.45 3.74
CA GLN A 727 1.14 11.51 2.66
C GLN A 727 2.52 11.63 1.97
N SER A 728 3.35 10.60 2.06
CA SER A 728 4.74 10.53 1.57
C SER A 728 4.94 9.30 0.67
N GLU A 729 6.13 9.12 0.10
CA GLU A 729 6.38 8.10 -0.94
C GLU A 729 6.13 6.63 -0.52
N PRO A 730 6.41 6.19 0.72
CA PRO A 730 6.01 4.84 1.13
C PRO A 730 4.48 4.73 1.32
N CYS A 731 3.84 5.78 1.85
CA CYS A 731 2.41 5.80 2.21
C CYS A 731 1.41 5.83 1.04
N GLN A 732 1.93 5.63 -0.17
CA GLN A 732 1.22 5.53 -1.44
C GLN A 732 0.68 4.12 -1.67
N SER A 733 1.36 3.12 -1.10
CA SER A 733 0.88 1.75 -1.09
C SER A 733 -0.38 1.69 -0.25
N ASP A 734 -1.40 1.02 -0.78
CA ASP A 734 -2.64 0.78 -0.06
C ASP A 734 -2.48 -0.27 1.06
N ASP A 735 -1.35 -0.98 1.09
CA ASP A 735 -1.05 -2.05 2.04
C ASP A 735 -0.05 -1.59 3.13
N LEU A 736 0.53 -0.37 3.02
CA LEU A 736 1.41 0.22 4.03
C LEU A 736 0.65 1.16 4.97
N LEU A 737 0.52 0.75 6.24
CA LEU A 737 -0.23 1.50 7.26
C LEU A 737 0.57 2.67 7.86
N ALA A 738 1.88 2.49 8.02
CA ALA A 738 2.84 3.48 8.50
C ALA A 738 4.27 3.04 8.09
N TYR A 739 5.29 3.85 8.37
CA TYR A 739 6.69 3.43 8.36
C TYR A 739 7.52 4.28 9.35
N ALA A 740 8.62 3.73 9.89
CA ALA A 740 9.57 4.52 10.68
C ALA A 740 11.01 4.02 10.63
N LEU A 741 11.95 4.94 10.84
CA LEU A 741 13.39 4.68 10.86
C LEU A 741 14.14 5.64 11.79
N ALA A 742 15.33 5.23 12.24
CA ALA A 742 16.28 6.09 12.93
C ALA A 742 16.97 7.07 11.95
N CYS A 743 17.23 8.29 12.43
CA CYS A 743 17.91 9.36 11.71
C CYS A 743 19.35 9.59 12.19
N GLN A 744 19.58 9.51 13.50
CA GLN A 744 20.91 9.72 14.10
C GLN A 744 21.14 8.80 15.31
N LEU A 745 22.40 8.41 15.47
CA LEU A 745 22.90 7.58 16.56
C LEU A 745 23.71 8.43 17.55
N GLU A 746 23.67 8.08 18.83
CA GLU A 746 24.48 8.67 19.89
C GLU A 746 25.95 8.26 19.76
N TYR A 747 26.84 9.25 19.78
CA TYR A 747 28.27 9.01 19.66
C TYR A 747 28.80 8.11 20.79
N GLY A 748 29.50 7.04 20.42
CA GLY A 748 30.18 6.15 21.36
C GLY A 748 29.29 5.10 22.05
N THR A 749 27.96 5.20 21.94
CA THR A 749 27.00 4.15 22.32
C THR A 749 26.32 3.51 21.09
N ASP A 750 26.35 4.19 19.95
CA ASP A 750 25.66 3.84 18.69
C ASP A 750 24.14 3.68 18.82
N ARG A 751 23.55 4.16 19.93
CA ARG A 751 22.12 4.05 20.21
C ARG A 751 21.31 5.01 19.32
N PRO A 752 20.20 4.59 18.70
CA PRO A 752 19.23 5.49 18.08
C PRO A 752 18.71 6.53 19.08
N VAL A 753 18.86 7.82 18.75
CA VAL A 753 18.45 8.96 19.60
C VAL A 753 17.57 9.98 18.89
N ALA A 754 17.51 9.92 17.57
CA ALA A 754 16.53 10.66 16.80
C ALA A 754 15.97 9.75 15.70
N GLY A 755 14.67 9.82 15.47
CA GLY A 755 13.99 9.06 14.42
C GLY A 755 12.74 9.76 13.92
N TYR A 756 12.15 9.18 12.90
CA TYR A 756 10.97 9.70 12.20
C TYR A 756 10.00 8.54 11.98
N VAL A 757 8.74 8.76 12.35
CA VAL A 757 7.61 7.86 12.09
C VAL A 757 6.56 8.61 11.31
N ASN A 758 6.09 8.02 10.22
CA ASN A 758 5.03 8.59 9.42
C ASN A 758 3.86 7.62 9.32
N MET A 759 2.72 8.03 9.87
CA MET A 759 1.46 7.28 9.79
C MET A 759 0.75 7.63 8.49
N CYS A 760 0.45 6.65 7.65
CA CYS A 760 -0.06 6.91 6.30
C CYS A 760 -1.49 7.48 6.33
N PRO A 761 -1.72 8.76 5.94
CA PRO A 761 -3.01 9.43 6.09
C PRO A 761 -4.22 8.70 5.51
N ASN A 762 -4.03 7.99 4.40
CA ASN A 762 -5.11 7.24 3.75
C ASN A 762 -5.46 5.91 4.44
N GLN A 763 -4.55 5.37 5.26
CA GLN A 763 -4.73 4.15 6.06
C GLN A 763 -5.02 4.43 7.54
N LEU A 764 -4.98 5.70 7.93
CA LEU A 764 -5.14 6.18 9.30
C LEU A 764 -6.60 6.07 9.79
N SER A 765 -7.01 4.82 10.00
CA SER A 765 -8.26 4.50 10.66
C SER A 765 -8.13 4.45 12.18
N VAL A 766 -9.31 4.49 12.80
CA VAL A 766 -9.58 5.20 14.06
C VAL A 766 -10.95 4.82 14.62
N THR A 767 -11.68 3.99 13.89
CA THR A 767 -12.89 3.36 14.36
C THR A 767 -12.52 2.48 15.56
N PRO A 768 -13.27 2.44 16.66
CA PRO A 768 -13.14 1.42 17.70
C PRO A 768 -12.98 -0.07 17.28
N ALA A 769 -13.00 -0.46 16.00
CA ALA A 769 -12.45 -1.75 15.55
C ALA A 769 -10.96 -1.66 15.20
N GLU A 770 -10.60 -0.62 14.45
CA GLU A 770 -9.28 -0.42 13.86
C GLU A 770 -8.33 0.35 14.79
N VAL A 771 -8.82 1.01 15.84
CA VAL A 771 -7.97 1.61 16.89
C VAL A 771 -6.99 0.59 17.47
N ARG A 772 -7.41 -0.65 17.72
CA ARG A 772 -6.52 -1.68 18.27
C ARG A 772 -5.38 -2.01 17.30
N SER A 773 -5.70 -2.20 16.02
CA SER A 773 -4.69 -2.49 15.00
C SER A 773 -3.78 -1.30 14.69
N THR A 774 -4.31 -0.07 14.60
CA THR A 774 -3.49 1.13 14.34
C THR A 774 -2.60 1.49 15.54
N ILE A 775 -3.00 1.18 16.78
CA ILE A 775 -2.08 1.22 17.94
C ILE A 775 -0.94 0.22 17.76
N SER A 776 -1.24 -1.05 17.48
CA SER A 776 -0.22 -2.08 17.28
C SER A 776 0.75 -1.74 16.14
N THR A 777 0.22 -1.18 15.05
CA THR A 777 1.03 -0.65 13.93
C THR A 777 1.99 0.44 14.41
N PHE A 778 1.55 1.43 15.19
CA PHE A 778 2.46 2.47 15.67
C PHE A 778 3.50 1.93 16.67
N ILE A 779 3.14 0.93 17.47
CA ILE A 779 4.10 0.25 18.36
C ILE A 779 5.17 -0.48 17.52
N HIS A 780 4.77 -1.18 16.45
CA HIS A 780 5.66 -1.83 15.48
C HIS A 780 6.60 -0.83 14.81
N GLU A 781 6.10 0.27 14.25
CA GLU A 781 6.96 1.29 13.63
C GLU A 781 7.95 1.89 14.61
N MET A 782 7.51 2.20 15.83
CA MET A 782 8.41 2.68 16.85
C MET A 782 9.52 1.68 17.19
N ALA A 783 9.32 0.36 17.03
CA ALA A 783 10.40 -0.62 17.14
C ALA A 783 11.46 -0.47 16.04
N HIS A 784 11.05 -0.21 14.79
CA HIS A 784 12.01 0.11 13.71
C HIS A 784 12.78 1.41 13.99
N ALA A 785 12.12 2.47 14.47
CA ALA A 785 12.77 3.72 14.87
C ALA A 785 13.75 3.54 16.05
N LEU A 786 13.43 2.68 17.00
CA LEU A 786 14.29 2.29 18.13
C LEU A 786 15.40 1.29 17.74
N GLY A 787 15.47 0.90 16.46
CA GLY A 787 16.61 0.19 15.87
C GLY A 787 16.38 -1.29 15.58
N PHE A 788 15.15 -1.79 15.47
CA PHE A 788 14.85 -3.06 14.78
C PHE A 788 14.95 -2.82 13.26
N SER A 789 16.15 -2.67 12.71
CA SER A 789 16.34 -2.32 11.29
C SER A 789 17.68 -2.84 10.75
N SER A 790 17.72 -3.21 9.47
CA SER A 790 18.95 -3.61 8.76
C SER A 790 20.07 -2.58 8.92
N THR A 791 19.74 -1.29 8.87
CA THR A 791 20.65 -0.16 9.10
C THR A 791 21.27 -0.13 10.50
N SER A 792 20.63 -0.78 11.47
CA SER A 792 21.02 -0.83 12.88
C SER A 792 21.81 -2.08 13.24
N TYR A 793 21.64 -3.22 12.55
CA TYR A 793 22.21 -4.52 12.95
C TYR A 793 23.74 -4.52 13.13
N ALA A 794 24.48 -3.77 12.31
CA ALA A 794 25.93 -3.64 12.48
C ALA A 794 26.33 -2.82 13.72
N PHE A 795 25.44 -1.96 14.22
CA PHE A 795 25.70 -1.04 15.31
C PHE A 795 25.44 -1.62 16.71
N LEU A 796 24.71 -2.74 16.82
CA LEU A 796 24.40 -3.40 18.09
C LEU A 796 25.64 -3.71 18.95
N ARG A 797 25.42 -3.68 20.25
CA ARG A 797 26.41 -3.94 21.31
C ARG A 797 26.01 -5.15 22.15
N ASP A 798 26.99 -5.73 22.81
CA ASP A 798 26.77 -6.84 23.74
C ASP A 798 26.21 -6.36 25.10
N GLU A 799 26.08 -7.28 26.04
CA GLU A 799 25.59 -6.93 27.38
C GLU A 799 26.53 -6.01 28.18
N ASN A 800 27.81 -5.90 27.79
CA ASN A 800 28.82 -5.02 28.39
C ASN A 800 28.93 -3.67 27.65
N GLY A 801 28.17 -3.47 26.58
CA GLY A 801 28.24 -2.27 25.73
C GLY A 801 29.41 -2.29 24.73
N ILE A 802 30.03 -3.44 24.48
CA ILE A 802 31.08 -3.65 23.48
C ILE A 802 30.42 -3.86 22.10
N PRO A 803 30.88 -3.22 21.02
CA PRO A 803 30.38 -3.46 19.67
C PRO A 803 30.41 -4.95 19.27
N ARG A 804 29.26 -5.51 18.85
CA ARG A 804 29.19 -6.88 18.32
C ARG A 804 29.90 -7.02 16.97
N THR A 805 29.83 -5.96 16.17
CA THR A 805 30.58 -5.82 14.92
C THR A 805 31.87 -5.03 15.17
N PRO A 806 33.05 -5.55 14.78
CA PRO A 806 34.32 -4.83 14.92
C PRO A 806 34.22 -3.39 14.37
N ARG A 807 34.89 -2.45 15.03
CA ARG A 807 34.96 -1.04 14.58
C ARG A 807 36.31 -0.75 13.95
N ASP A 808 36.30 0.03 12.88
CA ASP A 808 37.51 0.54 12.24
C ASP A 808 38.20 1.52 13.21
N PRO A 809 39.48 1.30 13.58
CA PRO A 809 40.19 2.13 14.55
C PRO A 809 40.48 3.57 14.07
N ASN A 810 40.20 3.90 12.81
CA ASN A 810 40.38 5.24 12.25
C ASN A 810 39.08 6.04 12.15
N THR A 811 37.95 5.38 11.87
CA THR A 811 36.64 6.01 11.65
C THR A 811 35.64 5.78 12.78
N GLY A 812 35.81 4.71 13.58
CA GLY A 812 34.88 4.30 14.62
C GLY A 812 33.63 3.56 14.11
N LEU A 813 33.50 3.35 12.79
CA LEU A 813 32.35 2.74 12.13
C LEU A 813 32.52 1.21 11.95
N PRO A 814 31.47 0.45 11.62
CA PRO A 814 31.57 -1.00 11.44
C PRO A 814 32.56 -1.41 10.34
N ALA A 815 33.55 -2.24 10.70
CA ALA A 815 34.71 -2.55 9.87
C ALA A 815 34.48 -3.64 8.79
N LEU A 816 33.30 -4.28 8.77
CA LEU A 816 32.98 -5.34 7.79
C LEU A 816 32.55 -4.79 6.41
N GLY A 817 32.66 -3.47 6.22
CA GLY A 817 32.24 -2.76 5.03
C GLY A 817 30.72 -2.65 4.90
N GLN A 818 30.29 -2.21 3.72
CA GLN A 818 28.88 -2.03 3.37
C GLN A 818 28.48 -3.00 2.25
N ASP A 819 27.18 -3.14 2.01
CA ASP A 819 26.59 -3.79 0.83
C ASP A 819 26.34 -2.81 -0.32
N ALA A 820 25.57 -3.23 -1.33
CA ALA A 820 25.27 -2.44 -2.53
C ALA A 820 24.37 -1.23 -2.25
N ASP A 821 23.59 -1.28 -1.17
CA ASP A 821 22.67 -0.21 -0.74
C ASP A 821 23.31 0.69 0.34
N TYR A 822 24.63 0.57 0.52
CA TYR A 822 25.44 1.29 1.50
C TYR A 822 25.07 0.99 2.97
N ILE A 823 24.45 -0.16 3.25
CA ILE A 823 24.14 -0.60 4.62
C ILE A 823 25.35 -1.33 5.20
N TYR A 824 25.72 -1.05 6.45
CA TYR A 824 26.85 -1.70 7.11
C TYR A 824 26.55 -3.16 7.40
N LYS A 825 27.50 -4.04 7.07
CA LYS A 825 27.37 -5.48 7.29
C LYS A 825 27.53 -5.81 8.77
N ALA A 826 26.55 -6.50 9.33
CA ALA A 826 26.57 -6.96 10.71
C ALA A 826 27.54 -8.14 10.90
N SER A 827 28.06 -8.30 12.12
CA SER A 827 28.79 -9.50 12.51
C SER A 827 27.90 -10.75 12.45
N THR A 828 28.52 -11.90 12.18
CA THR A 828 27.90 -13.22 12.33
C THR A 828 27.46 -13.53 13.75
N SER A 829 27.90 -12.76 14.76
CA SER A 829 27.40 -12.78 16.15
C SER A 829 26.14 -11.93 16.39
N THR A 830 25.60 -11.31 15.34
CA THR A 830 24.30 -10.62 15.33
C THR A 830 23.35 -11.31 14.37
N VAL A 831 23.70 -11.36 13.08
CA VAL A 831 22.94 -12.08 12.03
C VAL A 831 23.85 -13.09 11.35
N ALA A 832 23.43 -14.35 11.30
CA ALA A 832 24.13 -15.42 10.58
C ALA A 832 23.25 -15.98 9.47
N GLN A 833 23.86 -16.47 8.39
CA GLN A 833 23.16 -17.31 7.42
C GLN A 833 23.16 -18.76 7.96
N VAL A 834 21.97 -19.31 8.18
CA VAL A 834 21.74 -20.67 8.65
C VAL A 834 21.14 -21.52 7.53
N GLU A 835 21.42 -22.81 7.54
CA GLU A 835 20.89 -23.75 6.54
C GLU A 835 19.73 -24.56 7.13
N ARG A 836 18.62 -24.65 6.38
CA ARG A 836 17.45 -25.46 6.71
C ARG A 836 17.26 -26.55 5.66
N ILE A 837 17.15 -27.80 6.08
CA ILE A 837 16.74 -28.90 5.18
C ILE A 837 15.23 -28.77 4.97
N TRP A 838 14.84 -28.46 3.73
CA TRP A 838 13.46 -28.17 3.38
C TRP A 838 12.86 -29.32 2.58
N VAL A 839 12.07 -30.16 3.24
CA VAL A 839 11.38 -31.30 2.64
C VAL A 839 9.97 -30.89 2.24
N SER A 840 9.58 -31.09 0.98
CA SER A 840 8.20 -30.93 0.52
C SER A 840 7.66 -32.28 0.01
N ALA A 841 6.42 -32.30 -0.48
CA ALA A 841 5.87 -33.48 -1.15
C ALA A 841 6.48 -33.71 -2.56
N ALA A 842 7.18 -32.72 -3.12
CA ALA A 842 7.71 -32.74 -4.49
C ALA A 842 9.24 -32.62 -4.59
N SER A 843 9.93 -32.16 -3.53
CA SER A 843 11.38 -31.97 -3.54
C SER A 843 12.00 -32.05 -2.13
N THR A 844 13.32 -32.08 -2.08
CA THR A 844 14.08 -31.75 -0.87
C THR A 844 15.19 -30.79 -1.27
N THR A 845 15.22 -29.62 -0.65
CA THR A 845 16.18 -28.55 -0.93
C THR A 845 16.89 -28.12 0.35
N VAL A 846 17.95 -27.33 0.22
CA VAL A 846 18.58 -26.65 1.36
C VAL A 846 18.32 -25.15 1.19
N ARG A 847 17.57 -24.57 2.12
CA ARG A 847 17.32 -23.12 2.18
C ARG A 847 18.41 -22.44 3.00
N LYS A 848 18.75 -21.22 2.62
CA LYS A 848 19.74 -20.36 3.28
C LYS A 848 19.02 -19.14 3.85
N ILE A 849 18.71 -19.21 5.14
CA ILE A 849 17.89 -18.21 5.83
C ILE A 849 18.82 -17.29 6.63
N ASN A 850 18.49 -16.00 6.71
CA ASN A 850 19.17 -15.08 7.63
C ASN A 850 18.52 -15.21 9.01
N ALA A 851 19.29 -15.38 10.07
CA ALA A 851 18.76 -15.57 11.42
C ALA A 851 19.51 -14.72 12.45
N PHE A 852 18.78 -14.17 13.42
CA PHE A 852 19.40 -13.58 14.60
C PHE A 852 19.99 -14.69 15.49
N VAL A 853 21.29 -14.57 15.77
CA VAL A 853 21.98 -15.43 16.77
C VAL A 853 22.20 -14.69 18.09
N LEU A 854 21.40 -13.65 18.32
CA LEU A 854 21.46 -12.79 19.50
C LEU A 854 21.11 -13.59 20.78
N PRO A 855 21.87 -13.46 21.90
CA PRO A 855 21.77 -14.42 23.02
C PRO A 855 20.43 -14.48 23.74
N SER A 856 19.81 -13.34 24.04
CA SER A 856 18.47 -13.27 24.67
C SER A 856 17.38 -13.66 23.67
N VAL A 857 17.44 -13.19 22.42
CA VAL A 857 16.47 -13.56 21.36
C VAL A 857 16.44 -15.07 21.19
N LEU A 858 17.62 -15.70 21.06
CA LEU A 858 17.74 -17.14 20.90
C LEU A 858 17.34 -17.89 22.18
N ALA A 859 17.60 -17.35 23.38
CA ALA A 859 17.14 -17.95 24.63
C ALA A 859 15.60 -17.93 24.75
N GLU A 860 14.96 -16.80 24.47
CA GLU A 860 13.49 -16.67 24.48
C GLU A 860 12.85 -17.54 23.39
N ALA A 861 13.39 -17.56 22.17
CA ALA A 861 12.89 -18.43 21.11
C ALA A 861 12.96 -19.92 21.50
N ARG A 862 14.13 -20.39 21.96
CA ARG A 862 14.32 -21.78 22.43
C ARG A 862 13.35 -22.14 23.57
N ALA A 863 13.11 -21.22 24.50
CA ALA A 863 12.20 -21.41 25.63
C ALA A 863 10.72 -21.41 25.19
N HIS A 864 10.33 -20.48 24.30
CA HIS A 864 8.96 -20.34 23.81
C HIS A 864 8.54 -21.53 22.96
N TYR A 865 9.32 -21.89 21.93
CA TYR A 865 9.02 -23.03 21.07
C TYR A 865 9.30 -24.38 21.75
N ASN A 866 9.97 -24.42 22.90
CA ASN A 866 10.56 -25.63 23.51
C ASN A 866 11.47 -26.38 22.52
N CYS A 867 12.41 -25.66 21.91
CA CYS A 867 13.41 -26.22 21.02
C CYS A 867 14.83 -25.81 21.43
N PRO A 868 15.55 -26.61 22.22
CA PRO A 868 16.92 -26.30 22.63
C PRO A 868 17.94 -26.23 21.47
N THR A 869 17.65 -26.87 20.34
CA THR A 869 18.59 -26.99 19.21
C THR A 869 18.45 -25.89 18.15
N MET A 870 17.62 -24.85 18.37
CA MET A 870 17.63 -23.68 17.49
C MET A 870 19.03 -23.07 17.46
N ASP A 871 19.55 -22.81 16.27
CA ASP A 871 20.85 -22.18 16.00
C ASP A 871 20.74 -20.66 15.76
N GLY A 872 19.54 -20.18 15.43
CA GLY A 872 19.15 -18.77 15.34
C GLY A 872 17.63 -18.62 15.40
N MET A 873 17.14 -17.38 15.46
CA MET A 873 15.75 -17.01 15.20
C MET A 873 15.63 -16.49 13.77
N ASP A 874 14.87 -17.19 12.94
CA ASP A 874 14.80 -16.95 11.50
C ASP A 874 14.14 -15.59 11.17
N LEU A 875 14.70 -14.88 10.20
CA LEU A 875 14.19 -13.62 9.63
C LEU A 875 13.46 -13.90 8.31
N GLU A 876 12.44 -13.10 8.06
CA GLU A 876 11.63 -13.13 6.84
C GLU A 876 12.49 -13.05 5.57
N ASP A 877 12.21 -13.89 4.57
CA ASP A 877 12.93 -13.94 3.29
C ASP A 877 12.08 -13.59 2.04
N ASP A 878 10.77 -13.34 2.19
CA ASP A 878 9.86 -12.88 1.13
C ASP A 878 9.35 -11.43 1.38
N GLY A 879 8.41 -10.92 0.58
CA GLY A 879 7.83 -9.57 0.72
C GLY A 879 8.69 -8.40 0.22
N GLY A 880 9.94 -8.65 -0.18
CA GLY A 880 10.84 -7.63 -0.76
C GLY A 880 11.56 -6.75 0.28
N ALA A 881 12.30 -5.74 -0.17
CA ALA A 881 13.26 -5.00 0.66
C ALA A 881 12.68 -4.18 1.84
N GLY A 882 11.35 -3.97 1.88
CA GLY A 882 10.66 -3.37 3.03
C GLY A 882 10.21 -4.39 4.08
N THR A 883 10.35 -5.69 3.79
CA THR A 883 9.75 -6.78 4.57
C THR A 883 10.79 -7.84 4.93
N ALA A 884 11.46 -8.40 3.91
CA ALA A 884 12.56 -9.34 4.07
C ALA A 884 13.70 -8.72 4.89
N PHE A 885 14.36 -9.56 5.69
CA PHE A 885 15.52 -9.21 6.52
C PHE A 885 15.27 -8.16 7.62
N VAL A 886 14.10 -7.50 7.69
CA VAL A 886 13.76 -6.51 8.71
C VAL A 886 12.61 -6.94 9.65
N HIS A 887 12.11 -8.17 9.49
CA HIS A 887 11.09 -8.81 10.31
C HIS A 887 11.50 -10.25 10.71
N PHE A 888 10.88 -10.78 11.75
CA PHE A 888 10.91 -12.22 12.04
C PHE A 888 10.10 -13.01 11.00
N GLU A 889 10.56 -14.22 10.71
CA GLU A 889 9.91 -15.17 9.80
C GLU A 889 8.44 -15.43 10.16
N LYS A 890 7.49 -15.04 9.28
CA LYS A 890 6.07 -15.04 9.64
C LYS A 890 5.50 -16.45 9.83
N ARG A 891 5.95 -17.46 9.09
CA ARG A 891 5.53 -18.88 9.25
C ARG A 891 5.61 -19.39 10.70
N ILE A 892 6.56 -18.88 11.47
CA ILE A 892 6.79 -19.29 12.87
C ILE A 892 6.39 -18.22 13.90
N THR A 893 6.00 -17.01 13.45
CA THR A 893 5.66 -15.87 14.33
C THR A 893 4.24 -15.35 14.23
N GLU A 894 3.60 -15.36 13.05
CA GLU A 894 2.21 -14.94 12.72
C GLU A 894 1.67 -13.65 13.36
N ASP A 895 1.34 -13.68 14.65
CA ASP A 895 0.73 -12.63 15.46
C ASP A 895 1.74 -11.90 16.37
N GLU A 896 3.03 -12.25 16.30
CA GLU A 896 4.11 -11.47 16.92
C GLU A 896 4.23 -10.08 16.27
N LEU A 897 4.50 -9.05 17.08
CA LEU A 897 4.60 -7.64 16.66
C LEU A 897 5.48 -7.45 15.41
N MET A 898 6.67 -8.05 15.37
CA MET A 898 7.67 -7.82 14.33
C MET A 898 7.69 -8.91 13.26
N SER A 899 6.55 -9.58 13.01
CA SER A 899 6.40 -10.50 11.86
C SER A 899 6.18 -9.74 10.54
N GLY A 900 6.50 -10.37 9.40
CA GLY A 900 6.51 -9.74 8.06
C GLY A 900 5.19 -9.20 7.50
N SER A 901 4.08 -9.25 8.25
CA SER A 901 2.87 -8.50 7.90
C SER A 901 1.91 -8.35 9.08
N TYR A 902 1.12 -7.29 9.05
CA TYR A 902 0.09 -6.97 10.06
C TYR A 902 -0.92 -8.12 10.28
N SER A 903 -1.25 -8.35 11.55
CA SER A 903 -2.30 -9.26 12.03
C SER A 903 -3.31 -8.49 12.88
N LYS A 904 -4.59 -8.85 12.83
CA LYS A 904 -5.69 -8.05 13.44
C LYS A 904 -5.52 -7.79 14.94
N ASP A 905 -4.96 -8.75 15.66
CA ASP A 905 -4.23 -8.52 16.89
C ASP A 905 -2.74 -8.82 16.62
N SER A 906 -1.84 -8.01 17.18
CA SER A 906 -0.39 -8.26 17.17
C SER A 906 0.16 -8.06 18.58
N TYR A 907 1.03 -8.96 19.02
CA TYR A 907 1.52 -9.04 20.39
C TYR A 907 3.00 -8.69 20.50
N VAL A 908 3.34 -7.74 21.36
CA VAL A 908 4.72 -7.46 21.76
C VAL A 908 5.18 -8.59 22.69
N SER A 909 5.84 -9.60 22.13
CA SER A 909 6.21 -10.80 22.90
C SER A 909 7.54 -10.61 23.65
N THR A 910 7.93 -11.63 24.44
CA THR A 910 9.28 -11.64 25.03
C THR A 910 10.38 -11.72 23.98
N LEU A 911 10.09 -12.18 22.75
CA LEU A 911 11.05 -12.24 21.64
C LEU A 911 11.46 -10.85 21.16
N THR A 912 10.48 -9.98 20.84
CA THR A 912 10.72 -8.57 20.49
C THR A 912 11.42 -7.82 21.63
N LEU A 913 11.00 -8.02 22.88
CA LEU A 913 11.66 -7.38 24.02
C LEU A 913 13.09 -7.89 24.26
N ALA A 914 13.37 -9.15 23.96
CA ALA A 914 14.71 -9.71 24.00
C ALA A 914 15.63 -9.16 22.90
N TYR A 915 15.10 -8.82 21.71
CA TYR A 915 15.86 -8.06 20.71
C TYR A 915 16.33 -6.73 21.30
N PHE A 916 15.43 -5.93 21.87
CA PHE A 916 15.78 -4.64 22.49
C PHE A 916 16.80 -4.78 23.63
N LYS A 917 16.75 -5.86 24.40
CA LYS A 917 17.74 -6.19 25.43
C LYS A 917 19.12 -6.52 24.82
N ASP A 918 19.13 -7.30 23.74
CA ASP A 918 20.36 -7.71 23.05
C ASP A 918 21.00 -6.60 22.20
N THR A 919 20.31 -5.48 21.96
CA THR A 919 20.92 -4.31 21.32
C THR A 919 22.09 -3.72 22.10
N GLY A 920 22.12 -3.94 23.42
CA GLY A 920 23.07 -3.29 24.33
C GLY A 920 22.76 -1.81 24.61
N TRP A 921 21.71 -1.24 24.01
CA TRP A 921 21.32 0.16 24.20
C TRP A 921 20.31 0.36 25.34
N TYR A 922 19.42 -0.61 25.53
CA TYR A 922 18.28 -0.48 26.44
C TYR A 922 18.35 -1.45 27.63
N THR A 923 17.82 -1.01 28.78
CA THR A 923 17.27 -1.88 29.81
C THR A 923 15.81 -2.15 29.46
N VAL A 924 15.33 -3.39 29.64
CA VAL A 924 14.00 -3.78 29.18
C VAL A 924 13.17 -4.35 30.32
N ASN A 925 11.97 -3.79 30.51
CA ASN A 925 10.99 -4.32 31.43
C ASN A 925 10.21 -5.47 30.78
N MET A 926 10.72 -6.69 30.94
CA MET A 926 10.10 -7.90 30.38
C MET A 926 8.66 -8.15 30.89
N SER A 927 8.19 -7.49 31.96
CA SER A 927 6.80 -7.62 32.41
C SER A 927 5.79 -6.91 31.49
N MET A 928 6.26 -6.10 30.55
CA MET A 928 5.43 -5.45 29.52
C MET A 928 5.17 -6.36 28.30
N ALA A 929 5.79 -7.54 28.25
CA ALA A 929 5.52 -8.54 27.23
C ALA A 929 4.08 -9.03 27.33
N GLN A 930 3.38 -9.04 26.20
CA GLN A 930 2.06 -9.64 26.08
C GLN A 930 2.17 -11.17 25.95
N ILE A 931 1.10 -11.89 26.31
CA ILE A 931 1.07 -13.36 26.27
C ILE A 931 0.85 -13.83 24.83
N TRP A 932 1.92 -13.84 24.05
CA TRP A 932 1.97 -14.49 22.75
C TRP A 932 1.93 -16.01 22.91
N ARG A 933 1.07 -16.69 22.13
CA ARG A 933 0.80 -18.14 22.26
C ARG A 933 1.12 -18.98 21.02
N PHE A 934 1.14 -18.38 19.83
CA PHE A 934 1.48 -19.10 18.60
C PHE A 934 2.90 -19.68 18.70
N GLY A 935 3.13 -20.89 18.19
CA GLY A 935 4.42 -21.58 18.30
C GLY A 935 4.69 -22.27 19.64
N LYS A 936 3.99 -21.89 20.72
CA LYS A 936 4.43 -22.20 22.09
C LYS A 936 4.45 -23.70 22.38
N ASN A 937 5.61 -24.21 22.78
CA ASN A 937 5.91 -25.62 23.04
C ASN A 937 5.69 -26.59 21.85
N TRP A 938 5.66 -26.13 20.60
CA TRP A 938 5.46 -27.01 19.43
C TRP A 938 6.73 -27.77 18.97
N GLY A 939 7.89 -27.44 19.55
CA GLY A 939 9.13 -28.18 19.43
C GLY A 939 9.93 -27.86 18.16
N CYS A 940 11.14 -28.45 18.07
CA CYS A 940 12.07 -28.18 16.98
C CYS A 940 11.54 -28.52 15.59
N GLU A 941 10.67 -29.52 15.50
CA GLU A 941 10.04 -29.98 14.27
C GLU A 941 9.12 -28.91 13.65
N PHE A 942 8.57 -27.99 14.46
CA PHE A 942 7.78 -26.85 13.97
C PHE A 942 8.66 -25.75 13.38
N VAL A 943 9.74 -25.41 14.10
CA VAL A 943 10.58 -24.24 13.76
C VAL A 943 11.57 -24.55 12.66
N LEU A 944 12.35 -25.63 12.80
CA LEU A 944 13.54 -25.90 11.98
C LEU A 944 13.25 -26.64 10.66
N ARG A 945 11.98 -26.99 10.41
CA ARG A 945 11.55 -27.78 9.25
C ARG A 945 10.35 -27.15 8.55
N SER A 946 10.06 -27.64 7.35
CA SER A 946 8.85 -27.26 6.61
C SER A 946 7.57 -27.70 7.33
N CYS A 947 6.48 -27.00 7.06
CA CYS A 947 5.15 -27.39 7.50
C CYS A 947 4.72 -28.79 7.00
N TYR A 948 5.17 -29.22 5.81
CA TYR A 948 4.91 -30.58 5.33
C TYR A 948 5.54 -31.64 6.23
N GLU A 949 6.81 -31.49 6.60
CA GLU A 949 7.47 -32.48 7.45
C GLU A 949 6.89 -32.48 8.87
N TYR A 950 6.61 -31.30 9.44
CA TYR A 950 5.88 -31.20 10.70
C TYR A 950 4.53 -31.94 10.62
N MET A 951 3.68 -31.64 9.63
CA MET A 951 2.38 -32.30 9.47
C MET A 951 2.53 -33.82 9.34
N ARG A 952 3.49 -34.30 8.53
CA ARG A 952 3.79 -35.72 8.33
C ARG A 952 4.14 -36.43 9.64
N ILE A 953 4.98 -35.81 10.46
CA ILE A 953 5.42 -36.37 11.75
C ILE A 953 4.27 -36.37 12.77
N ARG A 954 3.51 -35.26 12.85
CA ARG A 954 2.38 -35.12 13.77
C ARG A 954 1.26 -36.13 13.47
N LEU A 955 0.96 -36.37 12.18
CA LEU A 955 0.04 -37.41 11.73
C LEU A 955 0.54 -38.82 12.09
N ALA A 956 1.82 -39.12 11.87
CA ALA A 956 2.41 -40.42 12.25
C ALA A 956 2.37 -40.68 13.77
N MET A 957 2.39 -39.62 14.59
CA MET A 957 2.24 -39.68 16.04
C MET A 957 0.78 -39.65 16.52
N ASN A 958 -0.21 -39.56 15.61
CA ASN A 958 -1.63 -39.35 15.92
C ASN A 958 -1.86 -38.11 16.82
N THR A 959 -1.18 -37.01 16.52
CA THR A 959 -1.25 -35.73 17.25
C THR A 959 -1.75 -34.59 16.34
N PRO A 960 -2.32 -33.50 16.91
CA PRO A 960 -2.83 -32.40 16.09
C PRO A 960 -1.75 -31.74 15.22
N ILE A 961 -2.08 -31.55 13.93
CA ILE A 961 -1.26 -30.84 12.93
C ILE A 961 -1.33 -29.30 13.03
N THR A 962 -2.20 -28.77 13.89
CA THR A 962 -2.27 -27.33 14.23
C THR A 962 -0.86 -26.78 14.53
N PRO A 963 -0.48 -25.60 14.02
CA PRO A 963 -1.31 -24.56 13.38
C PRO A 963 -1.66 -24.86 11.93
N TYR A 964 -0.98 -25.82 11.30
CA TYR A 964 -1.19 -26.15 9.90
C TYR A 964 -2.43 -27.01 9.68
N CYS A 965 -2.88 -27.05 8.43
CA CYS A 965 -4.14 -27.69 8.04
C CYS A 965 -4.06 -28.34 6.65
N ASN A 966 -4.84 -29.40 6.44
CA ASN A 966 -4.78 -30.24 5.23
C ASN A 966 -6.14 -30.46 4.55
N LYS A 967 -7.14 -29.64 4.89
CA LYS A 967 -8.51 -29.73 4.37
C LYS A 967 -8.94 -28.42 3.73
N LEU A 968 -9.84 -28.48 2.77
CA LEU A 968 -10.33 -27.28 2.08
C LEU A 968 -11.20 -26.41 3.02
N SER A 969 -11.01 -25.09 2.89
CA SER A 969 -11.46 -24.07 3.85
C SER A 969 -12.94 -24.07 4.23
N SER A 970 -13.84 -24.56 3.37
CA SER A 970 -15.29 -24.45 3.54
C SER A 970 -15.91 -25.39 4.58
N THR A 971 -15.15 -26.36 5.10
CA THR A 971 -15.65 -27.37 6.05
C THR A 971 -14.78 -27.55 7.30
N ASP A 972 -13.54 -27.07 7.30
CA ASP A 972 -12.58 -27.29 8.39
C ASP A 972 -12.45 -26.04 9.28
N ILE A 973 -13.43 -25.89 10.18
CA ILE A 973 -13.56 -24.76 11.11
C ILE A 973 -13.40 -25.27 12.54
N LYS A 974 -12.55 -24.61 13.33
CA LYS A 974 -12.29 -25.00 14.72
C LYS A 974 -11.76 -23.83 15.55
N CYS A 975 -11.70 -24.03 16.86
CA CYS A 975 -11.05 -23.11 17.79
C CYS A 975 -9.53 -23.08 17.63
N LEU A 976 -9.02 -21.85 17.67
CA LEU A 976 -7.62 -21.49 17.64
C LEU A 976 -7.23 -21.04 19.05
N ASN A 977 -6.79 -22.01 19.86
CA ASN A 977 -6.52 -21.80 21.29
C ASN A 977 -5.36 -20.81 21.56
N TYR A 978 -4.61 -20.45 20.52
CA TYR A 978 -3.58 -19.41 20.59
C TYR A 978 -4.17 -17.99 20.43
N ASP A 979 -5.22 -17.80 19.61
CA ASP A 979 -5.89 -16.51 19.37
C ASP A 979 -7.11 -16.24 20.28
N ASP A 980 -7.55 -17.23 21.06
CA ASP A 980 -8.88 -17.26 21.69
C ASP A 980 -10.02 -16.95 20.68
N ALA A 981 -9.90 -17.50 19.47
CA ALA A 981 -10.83 -17.32 18.35
C ALA A 981 -11.27 -18.67 17.76
N PHE A 982 -12.25 -18.67 16.85
CA PHE A 982 -12.38 -19.76 15.85
C PHE A 982 -11.86 -19.32 14.49
N GLY A 983 -11.44 -20.27 13.66
CA GLY A 983 -10.85 -19.97 12.36
C GLY A 983 -11.07 -21.07 11.32
N PHE A 984 -10.66 -20.77 10.10
CA PHE A 984 -10.74 -21.65 8.94
C PHE A 984 -9.35 -21.98 8.43
N CYS A 985 -9.18 -23.15 7.83
CA CYS A 985 -7.96 -23.49 7.10
C CYS A 985 -7.80 -22.62 5.85
N ASP A 986 -6.69 -21.90 5.70
CA ASP A 986 -6.43 -21.02 4.54
C ASP A 986 -5.90 -21.76 3.30
N LEU A 987 -5.90 -23.10 3.32
CA LEU A 987 -5.55 -23.96 2.18
C LEU A 987 -6.46 -23.66 0.99
N GLN A 988 -5.86 -23.08 -0.06
CA GLN A 988 -6.55 -22.68 -1.27
C GLN A 988 -5.76 -23.04 -2.53
N ARG A 989 -6.48 -23.11 -3.65
CA ARG A 989 -5.87 -23.31 -4.97
C ARG A 989 -5.22 -22.01 -5.42
N GLN A 990 -3.91 -22.07 -5.61
CA GLN A 990 -3.09 -20.96 -6.03
C GLN A 990 -3.26 -20.61 -7.49
N LYS A 991 -2.85 -19.37 -7.76
CA LYS A 991 -2.97 -18.74 -9.05
C LYS A 991 -2.10 -19.48 -10.09
N ASP A 992 -0.89 -19.88 -9.72
CA ASP A 992 0.05 -20.63 -10.55
C ASP A 992 0.51 -21.91 -9.85
N LYS A 993 1.27 -22.77 -10.54
CA LYS A 993 1.81 -23.97 -9.92
C LYS A 993 2.84 -23.55 -8.88
N LEU A 994 2.74 -24.04 -7.65
CA LEU A 994 3.70 -23.69 -6.60
C LEU A 994 5.10 -24.22 -6.97
N PRO A 995 6.18 -23.52 -6.58
CA PRO A 995 7.53 -24.08 -6.64
C PRO A 995 7.60 -25.44 -5.94
N PRO A 996 8.41 -26.42 -6.40
CA PRO A 996 8.49 -27.75 -5.80
C PRO A 996 8.68 -27.74 -4.28
N GLU A 997 9.53 -26.85 -3.77
CA GLU A 997 9.82 -26.63 -2.35
C GLU A 997 8.61 -26.20 -1.52
N ASN A 998 7.57 -25.66 -2.16
CA ASN A 998 6.34 -25.15 -1.53
C ASN A 998 5.10 -26.05 -1.83
N GLN A 999 5.28 -27.19 -2.49
CA GLN A 999 4.22 -28.17 -2.72
C GLN A 999 4.13 -29.13 -1.52
N TYR A 1000 3.18 -28.88 -0.60
CA TYR A 1000 3.11 -29.57 0.69
C TYR A 1000 2.14 -30.76 0.76
N PHE A 1001 1.61 -31.23 -0.37
CA PHE A 1001 0.61 -32.30 -0.40
C PHE A 1001 0.90 -33.33 -1.49
N THR A 1002 0.74 -34.61 -1.15
CA THR A 1002 0.70 -35.73 -2.10
C THR A 1002 -0.74 -36.01 -2.58
N SER A 1003 -1.73 -35.70 -1.75
CA SER A 1003 -3.16 -35.84 -2.00
C SER A 1003 -3.94 -34.88 -1.10
N ILE A 1004 -5.07 -34.35 -1.59
CA ILE A 1004 -6.03 -33.56 -0.81
C ILE A 1004 -7.43 -34.11 -1.12
N ASP A 1005 -8.26 -34.32 -0.10
CA ASP A 1005 -9.61 -34.86 -0.29
C ASP A 1005 -10.45 -33.96 -1.20
N GLY A 1006 -11.06 -34.56 -2.24
CA GLY A 1006 -11.84 -33.84 -3.25
C GLY A 1006 -11.03 -33.11 -4.31
N VAL A 1007 -9.69 -33.23 -4.34
CA VAL A 1007 -8.81 -32.61 -5.34
C VAL A 1007 -8.17 -33.68 -6.23
N ALA A 1008 -8.22 -33.49 -7.55
CA ALA A 1008 -7.55 -34.39 -8.50
C ALA A 1008 -6.02 -34.29 -8.38
N SER A 1009 -5.30 -35.41 -8.50
CA SER A 1009 -3.83 -35.47 -8.30
C SER A 1009 -3.02 -34.52 -9.19
N SER A 1010 -3.52 -34.18 -10.38
CA SER A 1010 -2.91 -33.18 -11.29
C SER A 1010 -2.99 -31.75 -10.77
N GLU A 1011 -3.98 -31.45 -9.93
CA GLU A 1011 -4.25 -30.12 -9.36
C GLU A 1011 -3.55 -29.91 -8.01
N VAL A 1012 -3.21 -30.97 -7.28
CA VAL A 1012 -2.56 -30.90 -5.95
C VAL A 1012 -1.32 -29.99 -5.92
N PRO A 1013 -0.42 -29.97 -6.93
CA PRO A 1013 0.73 -29.04 -7.00
C PRO A 1013 0.38 -27.54 -7.06
N TYR A 1014 -0.90 -27.19 -7.16
CA TYR A 1014 -1.40 -25.81 -7.11
C TYR A 1014 -1.98 -25.45 -5.73
N TYR A 1015 -1.96 -26.32 -4.72
CA TYR A 1015 -2.59 -26.03 -3.42
C TYR A 1015 -1.56 -25.73 -2.31
N GLY A 1016 -1.81 -24.65 -1.57
CA GLY A 1016 -1.03 -24.18 -0.42
C GLY A 1016 -1.79 -23.11 0.37
N GLY A 1017 -1.17 -22.58 1.43
CA GLY A 1017 -1.70 -21.51 2.27
C GLY A 1017 -1.83 -20.15 1.56
N GLY A 1018 -2.39 -19.15 2.25
CA GLY A 1018 -2.82 -17.91 1.62
C GLY A 1018 -1.74 -16.86 1.33
N SER A 1019 -0.52 -17.01 1.84
CA SER A 1019 0.51 -15.97 1.85
C SER A 1019 1.91 -16.54 1.54
N THR A 1020 2.73 -15.76 0.83
CA THR A 1020 4.15 -16.07 0.56
C THR A 1020 4.98 -16.04 1.84
N LEU A 1021 4.77 -15.02 2.69
CA LEU A 1021 5.43 -14.81 3.99
C LEU A 1021 5.26 -15.98 4.97
N ASN A 1022 4.25 -16.81 4.77
CA ASN A 1022 4.04 -18.02 5.56
C ASN A 1022 4.60 -19.26 4.83
N ASP A 1023 5.55 -19.10 3.92
CA ASP A 1023 6.11 -20.15 3.05
C ASP A 1023 5.10 -20.88 2.16
N TRP A 1024 3.93 -20.29 1.90
CA TRP A 1024 2.74 -21.01 1.39
C TRP A 1024 2.27 -22.16 2.29
N CYS A 1025 2.67 -22.20 3.56
CA CYS A 1025 2.19 -23.17 4.52
C CYS A 1025 0.73 -22.87 4.88
N PRO A 1026 -0.19 -23.84 4.70
CA PRO A 1026 -1.59 -23.64 5.03
C PRO A 1026 -1.81 -23.70 6.53
N ILE A 1027 -2.33 -22.62 7.09
CA ILE A 1027 -2.59 -22.40 8.51
C ILE A 1027 -4.08 -22.18 8.78
N TYR A 1028 -4.52 -22.35 10.03
CA TYR A 1028 -5.81 -21.80 10.42
C TYR A 1028 -5.70 -20.30 10.72
N ARG A 1029 -6.56 -19.50 10.07
CA ARG A 1029 -6.70 -18.06 10.32
C ARG A 1029 -8.02 -17.74 11.03
N PRO A 1030 -8.04 -16.82 12.01
CA PRO A 1030 -9.27 -16.20 12.50
C PRO A 1030 -10.07 -15.53 11.37
N PHE A 1031 -11.39 -15.48 11.52
CA PHE A 1031 -12.25 -14.67 10.66
C PHE A 1031 -12.21 -13.21 11.13
N GLU A 1032 -11.63 -12.32 10.33
CA GLU A 1032 -11.72 -10.88 10.59
C GLU A 1032 -13.16 -10.36 10.60
N THR A 1033 -14.05 -11.00 9.83
CA THR A 1033 -15.50 -10.93 9.90
C THR A 1033 -16.06 -12.30 9.52
N VAL A 1034 -16.91 -12.88 10.37
CA VAL A 1034 -17.46 -14.22 10.16
C VAL A 1034 -18.56 -14.16 9.10
N THR A 1035 -18.49 -15.00 8.07
CA THR A 1035 -19.42 -14.97 6.93
C THR A 1035 -20.88 -15.09 7.38
N GLY A 1036 -21.71 -14.10 7.01
CA GLY A 1036 -23.12 -14.02 7.40
C GLY A 1036 -23.39 -13.33 8.75
N TYR A 1037 -22.34 -12.89 9.46
CA TYR A 1037 -22.44 -12.19 10.75
C TYR A 1037 -21.63 -10.88 10.73
N LYS A 1038 -21.85 -10.01 11.72
CA LYS A 1038 -21.21 -8.68 11.83
C LYS A 1038 -20.02 -8.62 12.82
N TYR A 1039 -19.63 -9.76 13.40
CA TYR A 1039 -18.53 -9.90 14.35
C TYR A 1039 -17.30 -10.58 13.72
N SER A 1040 -16.11 -10.32 14.28
CA SER A 1040 -14.93 -11.17 14.07
C SER A 1040 -15.06 -12.45 14.90
N SER A 1041 -14.25 -13.49 14.63
CA SER A 1041 -14.30 -14.74 15.40
C SER A 1041 -13.51 -14.72 16.71
N TYR A 1042 -12.84 -13.61 17.04
CA TYR A 1042 -12.09 -13.44 18.28
C TYR A 1042 -13.06 -13.33 19.46
N CYS A 1043 -13.00 -14.26 20.39
CA CYS A 1043 -13.95 -14.36 21.49
C CYS A 1043 -13.80 -13.21 22.50
N ARG A 1044 -12.60 -12.63 22.62
CA ARG A 1044 -12.29 -11.54 23.56
C ARG A 1044 -12.44 -10.13 22.99
N HIS A 1045 -12.78 -10.00 21.71
CA HIS A 1045 -13.09 -8.69 21.11
C HIS A 1045 -14.46 -8.21 21.62
N ILE A 1046 -14.48 -7.44 22.72
CA ILE A 1046 -15.69 -6.88 23.35
C ILE A 1046 -16.56 -6.06 22.38
N GLU A 1047 -15.99 -5.55 21.29
CA GLU A 1047 -16.72 -4.93 20.20
C GLU A 1047 -17.69 -5.90 19.50
N ASN A 1048 -17.40 -7.21 19.47
CA ASN A 1048 -18.30 -8.23 18.92
C ASN A 1048 -19.62 -8.34 19.71
N GLN A 1049 -19.57 -8.14 21.04
CA GLN A 1049 -20.71 -8.38 21.96
C GLN A 1049 -21.96 -7.51 21.76
N ALA A 1050 -21.94 -6.54 20.86
CA ALA A 1050 -23.16 -5.82 20.48
C ALA A 1050 -23.21 -5.43 18.98
N VAL A 1051 -22.41 -6.10 18.14
CA VAL A 1051 -22.76 -6.36 16.73
C VAL A 1051 -23.40 -7.76 16.58
N ILE A 1052 -23.23 -8.64 17.57
CA ILE A 1052 -24.02 -9.87 17.68
C ILE A 1052 -25.49 -9.54 18.00
N ASP A 1053 -26.38 -10.11 17.20
CA ASP A 1053 -27.83 -9.92 17.30
C ASP A 1053 -28.43 -11.07 18.12
N SER A 1054 -29.10 -10.73 19.23
CA SER A 1054 -29.69 -11.70 20.16
C SER A 1054 -30.84 -12.51 19.56
N GLN A 1055 -31.45 -12.09 18.45
CA GLN A 1055 -32.51 -12.85 17.77
C GLN A 1055 -31.96 -13.90 16.79
N VAL A 1056 -30.70 -13.75 16.34
CA VAL A 1056 -30.01 -14.70 15.44
C VAL A 1056 -28.72 -15.25 16.06
N ASN A 1057 -28.60 -15.17 17.39
CA ASN A 1057 -27.52 -15.80 18.15
C ASN A 1057 -27.77 -17.31 18.34
N TYR A 1058 -27.86 -18.04 17.22
CA TYR A 1058 -28.27 -19.44 17.21
C TYR A 1058 -27.38 -20.38 18.03
N ALA A 1059 -26.11 -20.00 18.23
CA ALA A 1059 -25.14 -20.74 19.02
C ALA A 1059 -24.97 -20.19 20.45
N LEU A 1060 -25.82 -19.23 20.88
CA LEU A 1060 -25.75 -18.53 22.19
C LEU A 1060 -24.36 -17.96 22.52
N GLN A 1061 -23.66 -17.44 21.51
CA GLN A 1061 -22.32 -16.92 21.66
C GLN A 1061 -22.28 -15.70 22.58
N TYR A 1062 -21.18 -15.59 23.32
CA TYR A 1062 -20.83 -14.46 24.16
C TYR A 1062 -19.39 -14.01 23.83
N PHE A 1063 -19.20 -12.71 23.70
CA PHE A 1063 -17.91 -12.06 23.50
C PHE A 1063 -17.58 -11.19 24.72
N GLY A 1064 -16.36 -11.32 25.24
CA GLY A 1064 -15.96 -10.72 26.51
C GLY A 1064 -14.55 -11.14 26.90
N ASP A 1065 -13.90 -10.40 27.80
CA ASP A 1065 -12.56 -10.74 28.29
C ASP A 1065 -12.54 -12.11 29.00
N ASP A 1066 -13.69 -12.52 29.55
CA ASP A 1066 -13.97 -13.83 30.16
C ASP A 1066 -14.67 -14.81 29.18
N SER A 1067 -14.40 -14.68 27.88
CA SER A 1067 -14.87 -15.58 26.83
C SER A 1067 -13.76 -16.47 26.23
N ILE A 1068 -14.17 -17.66 25.80
CA ILE A 1068 -13.34 -18.72 25.20
C ILE A 1068 -14.06 -19.37 24.01
N CYS A 1069 -13.32 -19.77 22.99
CA CYS A 1069 -13.83 -20.61 21.92
C CYS A 1069 -13.99 -22.08 22.36
N VAL A 1070 -15.14 -22.70 22.08
CA VAL A 1070 -15.34 -24.16 22.20
C VAL A 1070 -15.74 -24.78 20.87
N ASN A 1071 -15.23 -25.99 20.59
CA ASN A 1071 -15.58 -26.74 19.39
C ASN A 1071 -16.92 -27.47 19.58
N HIS A 1072 -17.69 -27.60 18.51
CA HIS A 1072 -18.88 -28.45 18.45
C HIS A 1072 -18.46 -29.84 17.97
N ASP A 1073 -19.22 -30.87 18.32
CA ASP A 1073 -19.03 -32.18 17.69
C ASP A 1073 -19.42 -32.12 16.21
N THR A 1074 -18.55 -32.64 15.34
CA THR A 1074 -18.73 -32.58 13.88
C THR A 1074 -19.66 -33.67 13.36
N TYR A 1075 -19.97 -34.68 14.17
CA TYR A 1075 -20.93 -35.75 13.85
C TYR A 1075 -22.34 -35.47 14.40
N SER A 1076 -22.43 -34.69 15.49
CA SER A 1076 -23.67 -34.29 16.16
C SER A 1076 -23.86 -32.77 16.11
N GLN A 1077 -24.30 -32.29 14.93
CA GLN A 1077 -24.59 -30.87 14.68
C GLN A 1077 -25.50 -30.28 15.77
N TRP A 1078 -25.14 -29.11 16.28
CA TRP A 1078 -26.00 -28.39 17.23
C TRP A 1078 -27.33 -28.00 16.56
N ILE A 1079 -28.40 -28.08 17.34
CA ILE A 1079 -29.77 -27.72 16.96
C ILE A 1079 -30.19 -26.51 17.78
N SER A 1080 -30.48 -25.41 17.10
CA SER A 1080 -31.09 -24.21 17.67
C SER A 1080 -32.60 -24.23 17.43
N VAL A 1081 -33.39 -23.98 18.46
CA VAL A 1081 -34.85 -23.82 18.40
C VAL A 1081 -35.16 -22.38 18.77
N VAL A 1082 -35.75 -21.63 17.84
CA VAL A 1082 -36.10 -20.21 18.04
C VAL A 1082 -37.59 -20.03 17.81
N GLY A 1083 -38.32 -19.64 18.86
CA GLY A 1083 -39.78 -19.43 18.77
C GLY A 1083 -40.59 -20.64 18.28
N GLY A 1084 -40.08 -21.87 18.49
CA GLY A 1084 -40.68 -23.12 18.02
C GLY A 1084 -40.17 -23.66 16.68
N PHE A 1085 -39.34 -22.89 15.94
CA PHE A 1085 -38.72 -23.34 14.69
C PHE A 1085 -37.34 -23.96 14.93
N TYR A 1086 -37.10 -25.14 14.35
CA TYR A 1086 -35.84 -25.88 14.46
C TYR A 1086 -34.86 -25.51 13.35
N ARG A 1087 -33.59 -25.28 13.70
CA ARG A 1087 -32.49 -24.97 12.78
C ARG A 1087 -31.22 -25.71 13.19
N TYR A 1088 -30.62 -26.46 12.26
CA TYR A 1088 -29.27 -27.00 12.43
C TYR A 1088 -28.22 -25.89 12.29
N ILE A 1089 -27.26 -25.86 13.21
CA ILE A 1089 -26.09 -24.98 13.17
C ILE A 1089 -25.05 -25.66 12.28
N THR A 1090 -25.13 -25.40 10.98
CA THR A 1090 -24.20 -25.95 9.97
C THR A 1090 -22.92 -25.13 9.81
N PHE A 1091 -22.86 -23.94 10.41
CA PHE A 1091 -21.71 -23.03 10.42
C PHE A 1091 -21.91 -21.93 11.49
N PRO A 1092 -20.88 -21.54 12.26
CA PRO A 1092 -19.59 -22.22 12.45
C PRO A 1092 -19.70 -23.44 13.39
N TYR A 1093 -18.82 -24.44 13.22
CA TYR A 1093 -18.69 -25.62 14.10
C TYR A 1093 -17.91 -25.34 15.41
N ALA A 1094 -17.87 -24.08 15.82
CA ALA A 1094 -17.21 -23.60 17.01
C ALA A 1094 -17.87 -22.28 17.42
N SER A 1095 -17.91 -21.97 18.72
CA SER A 1095 -18.46 -20.70 19.20
C SER A 1095 -17.82 -20.18 20.48
N CYS A 1096 -17.91 -18.87 20.67
CA CYS A 1096 -17.38 -18.14 21.82
C CYS A 1096 -18.36 -18.16 22.99
N HIS A 1097 -17.90 -18.53 24.20
CA HIS A 1097 -18.74 -18.66 25.40
C HIS A 1097 -18.04 -18.16 26.65
N LYS A 1098 -18.84 -17.70 27.61
CA LYS A 1098 -18.35 -17.23 28.89
C LYS A 1098 -17.80 -18.40 29.72
N TYR A 1099 -16.69 -18.19 30.43
CA TYR A 1099 -16.12 -19.22 31.29
C TYR A 1099 -15.59 -18.69 32.64
N ASN A 1100 -15.48 -19.59 33.62
CA ASN A 1100 -14.79 -19.36 34.88
C ASN A 1100 -13.84 -20.52 35.18
N CYS A 1101 -12.59 -20.22 35.54
CA CYS A 1101 -11.66 -21.22 36.06
C CYS A 1101 -12.01 -21.58 37.50
N THR A 1102 -12.03 -22.88 37.82
CA THR A 1102 -12.23 -23.38 39.20
C THR A 1102 -11.19 -24.44 39.53
N SER A 1103 -10.99 -24.72 40.82
CA SER A 1103 -10.03 -25.73 41.26
C SER A 1103 -10.32 -27.14 40.71
N SER A 1104 -11.57 -27.41 40.30
CA SER A 1104 -12.03 -28.69 39.73
C SER A 1104 -12.05 -28.76 38.19
N GLY A 1105 -11.80 -27.65 37.49
CA GLY A 1105 -11.91 -27.58 36.03
C GLY A 1105 -12.50 -26.26 35.53
N ILE A 1106 -12.97 -26.24 34.28
CA ILE A 1106 -13.58 -25.06 33.65
C ILE A 1106 -15.11 -25.09 33.88
N LYS A 1107 -15.69 -24.00 34.36
CA LYS A 1107 -17.16 -23.80 34.32
C LYS A 1107 -17.50 -22.97 33.10
N LEU A 1108 -18.06 -23.60 32.07
CA LEU A 1108 -18.53 -22.95 30.86
C LEU A 1108 -19.99 -22.50 31.05
N ILE A 1109 -20.35 -21.33 30.52
CA ILE A 1109 -21.68 -20.73 30.67
C ILE A 1109 -22.22 -20.47 29.26
N ILE A 1110 -23.29 -21.18 28.89
CA ILE A 1110 -23.96 -21.08 27.59
C ILE A 1110 -25.42 -20.69 27.84
N GLY A 1111 -25.78 -19.45 27.53
CA GLY A 1111 -27.04 -18.86 27.98
C GLY A 1111 -27.21 -19.02 29.50
N ASN A 1112 -28.33 -19.61 29.92
CA ASN A 1112 -28.62 -19.92 31.32
C ASN A 1112 -28.09 -21.29 31.81
N GLN A 1113 -27.41 -22.08 30.98
CA GLN A 1113 -26.82 -23.36 31.38
C GLN A 1113 -25.36 -23.18 31.84
N ILE A 1114 -25.03 -23.76 32.99
CA ILE A 1114 -23.64 -23.93 33.46
C ILE A 1114 -23.21 -25.38 33.20
N ILE A 1115 -22.01 -25.56 32.66
CA ILE A 1115 -21.42 -26.86 32.30
C ILE A 1115 -20.07 -26.98 33.02
N ASP A 1116 -19.94 -27.99 33.87
CA ASP A 1116 -18.68 -28.33 34.52
C ASP A 1116 -17.82 -29.19 33.56
N CYS A 1117 -16.87 -28.57 32.86
CA CYS A 1117 -15.93 -29.25 31.97
C CYS A 1117 -14.85 -30.00 32.77
N PRO A 1118 -14.62 -31.31 32.52
CA PRO A 1118 -13.53 -32.07 33.13
C PRO A 1118 -12.14 -31.47 32.85
N SER A 1119 -11.20 -31.63 33.79
CA SER A 1119 -9.84 -31.07 33.66
C SER A 1119 -9.07 -31.54 32.42
N ASP A 1120 -9.29 -32.80 32.01
CA ASP A 1120 -8.65 -33.42 30.84
C ASP A 1120 -9.42 -33.20 29.52
N GLY A 1121 -10.56 -32.48 29.56
CA GLY A 1121 -11.51 -32.36 28.45
C GLY A 1121 -12.41 -33.59 28.27
N ASP A 1122 -13.60 -33.40 27.71
CA ASP A 1122 -14.54 -34.47 27.33
C ASP A 1122 -15.63 -33.93 26.37
N LEU A 1123 -16.43 -34.81 25.77
CA LEU A 1123 -17.66 -34.44 25.05
C LEU A 1123 -18.83 -34.25 26.02
N MET A 1124 -19.31 -33.03 26.15
CA MET A 1124 -20.39 -32.67 27.07
C MET A 1124 -21.70 -32.37 26.32
N PRO A 1125 -22.84 -32.96 26.72
CA PRO A 1125 -24.14 -32.63 26.15
C PRO A 1125 -24.66 -31.29 26.66
N ILE A 1126 -25.26 -30.51 25.76
CA ILE A 1126 -25.88 -29.23 26.09
C ILE A 1126 -27.38 -29.22 25.80
N ASN A 1127 -28.11 -28.46 26.62
CA ASN A 1127 -29.49 -28.05 26.40
C ASN A 1127 -29.65 -26.66 27.02
N ALA A 1128 -29.01 -25.69 26.39
CA ALA A 1128 -28.91 -24.31 26.86
C ALA A 1128 -30.13 -23.48 26.43
N TYR A 1129 -30.51 -22.49 27.23
CA TYR A 1129 -31.65 -21.62 26.96
C TYR A 1129 -31.25 -20.17 27.25
N ASP A 1130 -31.61 -19.26 26.35
CA ASP A 1130 -31.64 -17.82 26.63
C ASP A 1130 -32.77 -17.17 25.81
N ASN A 1131 -33.57 -16.34 26.47
CA ASN A 1131 -34.76 -15.70 25.90
C ASN A 1131 -35.65 -16.69 25.12
N SER A 1132 -35.77 -16.53 23.79
CA SER A 1132 -36.58 -17.37 22.89
C SER A 1132 -35.77 -18.46 22.17
N ILE A 1133 -34.49 -18.61 22.49
CA ILE A 1133 -33.53 -19.53 21.85
C ILE A 1133 -33.21 -20.70 22.80
N ASN A 1134 -33.31 -21.92 22.28
CA ASN A 1134 -32.84 -23.14 22.94
C ASN A 1134 -31.83 -23.87 22.05
N VAL A 1135 -30.65 -24.23 22.58
CA VAL A 1135 -29.57 -24.88 21.83
C VAL A 1135 -29.25 -26.24 22.42
N ARG A 1136 -29.20 -27.27 21.58
CA ARG A 1136 -28.90 -28.66 21.96
C ARG A 1136 -27.80 -29.24 21.09
N GLY A 1137 -26.95 -30.08 21.64
CA GLY A 1137 -25.88 -30.75 20.89
C GLY A 1137 -24.80 -31.33 21.81
N LEU A 1138 -23.68 -31.73 21.23
CA LEU A 1138 -22.47 -32.10 21.95
C LEU A 1138 -21.39 -31.02 21.74
N LEU A 1139 -20.74 -30.59 22.81
CA LEU A 1139 -19.57 -29.71 22.76
C LEU A 1139 -18.32 -30.44 23.22
N LEU A 1140 -17.16 -30.07 22.67
CA LEU A 1140 -15.87 -30.56 23.13
C LEU A 1140 -15.30 -29.58 24.15
N CYS A 1141 -15.25 -29.99 25.41
CA CYS A 1141 -14.65 -29.18 26.48
C CYS A 1141 -13.15 -29.00 26.25
N PRO A 1142 -12.62 -27.77 26.30
CA PRO A 1142 -11.17 -27.55 26.27
C PRO A 1142 -10.51 -28.07 27.56
N THR A 1143 -9.23 -28.43 27.47
CA THR A 1143 -8.46 -28.90 28.63
C THR A 1143 -8.22 -27.75 29.62
N CYS A 1144 -8.27 -28.03 30.93
CA CYS A 1144 -8.08 -26.99 31.95
C CYS A 1144 -6.70 -26.32 31.83
N SER A 1145 -5.65 -27.10 31.61
CA SER A 1145 -4.28 -26.58 31.42
C SER A 1145 -4.07 -25.76 30.14
N GLY A 1146 -4.97 -25.87 29.16
CA GLY A 1146 -4.94 -25.05 27.94
C GLY A 1146 -5.60 -23.67 28.10
N VAL A 1147 -6.28 -23.41 29.23
CA VAL A 1147 -7.19 -22.27 29.40
C VAL A 1147 -7.00 -21.54 30.74
N CYS A 1148 -6.69 -22.29 31.79
CA CYS A 1148 -6.66 -21.84 33.18
C CYS A 1148 -5.26 -21.98 33.78
N SER A 1149 -4.84 -20.97 34.55
CA SER A 1149 -3.56 -20.96 35.27
C SER A 1149 -3.55 -21.82 36.55
N VAL A 1150 -4.72 -22.27 37.02
CA VAL A 1150 -4.88 -23.06 38.24
C VAL A 1150 -5.85 -24.22 37.99
N CYS A 1151 -5.32 -25.45 37.99
CA CYS A 1151 -6.08 -26.69 37.80
C CYS A 1151 -5.61 -27.74 38.83
N SER A 1152 -6.52 -28.38 39.58
CA SER A 1152 -6.12 -29.39 40.57
C SER A 1152 -6.13 -30.80 39.98
N ASN A 1153 -4.98 -31.47 39.96
CA ASN A 1153 -4.88 -32.88 39.61
C ASN A 1153 -5.53 -33.77 40.68
N LYS A 1154 -6.82 -34.10 40.53
CA LYS A 1154 -7.48 -35.17 41.28
C LYS A 1154 -8.11 -36.18 40.32
N ARG A 1155 -7.42 -37.31 40.12
CA ARG A 1155 -8.03 -38.52 39.51
C ARG A 1155 -9.10 -39.08 40.46
N PRO A 1156 -10.36 -39.27 40.00
CA PRO A 1156 -11.29 -40.15 40.69
C PRO A 1156 -10.89 -41.60 40.46
N SER A 1157 -10.81 -42.38 41.55
CA SER A 1157 -10.60 -43.82 41.48
C SER A 1157 -11.87 -44.54 41.01
N LEU A 1158 -11.78 -45.39 39.98
CA LEU A 1158 -12.81 -46.40 39.71
C LEU A 1158 -12.21 -47.76 39.35
N MET A 1159 -11.77 -48.51 40.38
CA MET A 1159 -11.76 -49.97 40.28
C MET A 1159 -13.20 -50.46 40.47
N SER A 1160 -13.76 -51.23 39.52
CA SER A 1160 -14.74 -52.32 39.77
C SER A 1160 -15.49 -52.76 38.49
N ARG A 1161 -14.89 -53.68 37.71
CA ARG A 1161 -15.40 -55.04 37.42
C ARG A 1161 -14.86 -55.59 36.10
N MET A 1162 -14.17 -56.73 36.20
CA MET A 1162 -13.86 -57.61 35.09
C MET A 1162 -15.11 -58.35 34.62
N THR A 1163 -15.15 -58.69 33.34
CA THR A 1163 -15.51 -60.06 32.91
C THR A 1163 -14.39 -60.61 32.03
N CYS A 1164 -14.19 -61.93 32.07
CA CYS A 1164 -12.99 -62.60 31.54
C CYS A 1164 -13.37 -63.82 30.71
N SER A 1165 -12.95 -63.86 29.44
CA SER A 1165 -12.85 -65.00 28.50
C SER A 1165 -12.51 -64.44 27.11
N LYS A 1166 -11.46 -64.84 26.37
CA LYS A 1166 -10.48 -65.94 26.45
C LYS A 1166 -9.08 -65.31 26.23
N ILE A 1167 -8.02 -65.57 27.01
CA ILE A 1167 -7.19 -66.79 27.14
C ILE A 1167 -6.32 -67.12 25.89
N MET A 1168 -5.01 -66.87 26.05
CA MET A 1168 -3.80 -67.54 25.50
C MET A 1168 -3.65 -67.71 23.97
N LEU A 1169 -2.48 -67.37 23.39
CA LEU A 1169 -1.23 -68.15 23.52
C LEU A 1169 0.08 -67.31 23.49
N LEU A 1170 0.95 -67.63 24.46
CA LEU A 1170 2.44 -67.72 24.40
C LEU A 1170 3.33 -66.50 24.03
N ILE A 1171 3.88 -65.93 25.10
CA ILE A 1171 5.29 -65.48 25.35
C ILE A 1171 6.26 -66.69 25.20
N PRO A 1172 7.63 -66.60 25.09
CA PRO A 1172 8.59 -65.50 24.77
C PRO A 1172 9.55 -65.84 23.57
N TRP A 1173 10.56 -64.99 23.29
CA TRP A 1173 12.01 -65.29 23.51
C TRP A 1173 12.87 -64.04 23.25
N ILE A 1174 13.66 -63.64 24.26
CA ILE A 1174 14.72 -62.63 24.16
C ILE A 1174 16.07 -63.36 23.97
N THR A 1175 17.03 -62.70 23.30
CA THR A 1175 18.47 -63.05 23.19
C THR A 1175 18.86 -64.38 22.52
N GLN A 1176 19.13 -64.32 21.21
CA GLN A 1176 20.28 -64.88 20.46
C GLN A 1176 20.01 -64.55 18.96
N TYR A 1177 20.70 -63.60 18.33
CA TYR A 1177 22.08 -63.76 17.86
C TYR A 1177 22.82 -62.40 17.80
N MET A 1178 23.71 -62.17 18.75
CA MET A 1178 24.97 -61.45 18.46
C MET A 1178 25.93 -62.42 17.78
N PHE A 1179 26.93 -61.90 17.06
CA PHE A 1179 27.92 -62.63 16.25
C PHE A 1179 27.41 -63.22 14.92
N PHE A 1180 27.67 -62.52 13.80
CA PHE A 1180 28.77 -62.89 12.91
C PHE A 1180 29.11 -61.78 11.88
N LYS A 1181 30.36 -61.29 11.94
CA LYS A 1181 31.17 -60.57 10.90
C LYS A 1181 30.64 -59.24 10.31
N VAL A 1182 31.34 -58.10 10.35
CA VAL A 1182 32.76 -57.75 10.05
C VAL A 1182 33.04 -57.60 8.53
N ARG A 1183 33.34 -56.34 8.14
CA ARG A 1183 34.07 -55.84 6.95
C ARG A 1183 33.66 -56.34 5.55
N LEU A 1184 33.35 -55.40 4.65
CA LEU A 1184 34.21 -54.83 3.59
C LEU A 1184 33.54 -53.50 3.15
N PHE A 1185 34.18 -52.35 2.88
CA PHE A 1185 35.35 -52.01 2.05
C PHE A 1185 35.18 -52.35 0.56
N MET A 1186 34.97 -51.30 -0.25
CA MET A 1186 34.81 -51.29 -1.73
C MET A 1186 33.56 -52.04 -2.22
N ILE A 1187 32.73 -51.49 -3.11
CA ILE A 1187 33.03 -50.69 -4.31
C ILE A 1187 32.47 -49.27 -4.22
#